data_AF-A0A8J5IYM1-F1
#
_entry.id   AF-A0A8J5IYM1-F1
#
_cell.length_a   1.000
_cell.length_b   1.000
_cell.length_c   1.000
_cell.angle_alpha   90.00
_cell.angle_beta   90.00
_cell.angle_gamma   90.00
#
_symmetry.space_group_name_H-M   'P 1'
#
loop_
_entity.id
_entity.type
_entity.pdbx_description
1 polymer ?
#
loop_
_entity_poly.entity_id
_entity_poly.type
_entity_poly.pdbx_seq_one_letter_code
_entity_poly.pdbx_strand_id
1 'polypeptide(L)'
;MVTYYQEAGALLALALPSALSTYCYFAVSITELSVMGHLGVDELAAVAYAQLCLDVSTLVFMQGFNGGMNSLCSQAFGAKNYHLVGEYTLLTSLLITVACAPMALLWWNLDSLLLTSGVAEHVAFLAGQYGRLSLLWLWPRSMFQVLASFYQAQNIVLPTAIFDLLMVVFNCFFVIGFTYGRFGLPELGFIGCPLGTAVAVALRLVSYVAYMNVYHRYHQQCSWRWDTLFLDKQIVWNLVSVGVPLAAGELLENAQLTVLTLFAAKIGELQLGTHNAMMELFYFATSPLYAVIGALLAGAISLAAVGASIPRACSSPEHQQFVFCNASLSTSERVEDLLRRLPLGEKVTLLTARASPTGNMSSIGLPEYNWGANCVHGVQSTCGTNCATSFPNPVNLGAIFDPQAVFDMAQVVGWELRALWLEGARENYASGPHLGLDCWSPNININRDPRWGRNMETPSEDPLVNSKYGVAYTKGLQEGKDKRFLQAVVTLKHYAAYSYEHYDGIDRMAFNAVVSRYDFADTYLPAFKASVVHGKAKGVMCSYNSVNGMPMCANEQLNSKLLRDVLGFDGYITSDSGAIAGIYHQRHYTKTLCEAGRLAILSGTDVNSGSVYKQCLEELVTSGQLPEKAVDDAMRRTLKLRFELGLFDPIDDQPYWHVAPSEVNTAESRLLSLDLTRKSIVLLQNHGNILPLAKGKKLAVIGPHAKAKRALLGNYLGQMCHGDYLEVGCVQTPLEAITVANGASNTVYAKGSGINDTSTAGFDEAEAAARKADTVVLFLGIDTSIEREAWDRENIDMPNIQMQLLKRVRRAGKPTVVVLFNGGVVGAEELILHTDGVVEAFYPGFFGAQAVSDILFGDAIPSGKLPVTMYPSNYINSVDMKSMSMTKYPGRSYRYYKEVPVFPFGWGLSYTKFTLALDSESGVTDPSEPIVVTRDVDQTVTVILSNDGDLVGDEVVFAFFRPLKVNATGNAALLNEQLFDYRRVSLHPTQYRKLNFRIQQSTLAMVDDSGNQASFPGFYEIIITNGVHERVTFAIHLVGEYETLSVFPTDTGYVSPPAQSENVPSTDIHLGATRAFEYVPVRPTEDKQPEAVAVAMAFD
;
A
#
# COMPACT_ATOMS: atom_id res chain seq x y z
N MET A 1 -7.95 30.15 2.02
CA MET A 1 -6.90 31.15 1.76
C MET A 1 -6.70 31.98 3.02
N VAL A 2 -5.62 31.72 3.77
CA VAL A 2 -5.12 32.69 4.73
C VAL A 2 -4.37 33.74 3.91
N THR A 3 -4.67 35.03 4.11
CA THR A 3 -4.03 36.09 3.31
C THR A 3 -2.54 36.16 3.67
N TYR A 4 -1.66 36.44 2.71
CA TYR A 4 -0.20 36.64 2.95
C TYR A 4 0.09 37.53 4.16
N TYR A 5 -0.76 38.54 4.40
CA TYR A 5 -0.67 39.43 5.57
C TYR A 5 -0.96 38.75 6.91
N GLN A 6 -1.88 37.77 6.93
CA GLN A 6 -2.17 36.98 8.13
C GLN A 6 -1.04 35.98 8.43
N GLU A 7 -0.44 35.37 7.40
CA GLU A 7 0.71 34.47 7.57
C GLU A 7 1.98 35.25 7.95
N ALA A 8 2.27 36.35 7.27
CA ALA A 8 3.37 37.25 7.65
C ALA A 8 3.16 37.80 9.07
N GLY A 9 1.91 38.13 9.44
CA GLY A 9 1.57 38.54 10.80
C GLY A 9 1.82 37.45 11.85
N ALA A 10 1.44 36.20 11.56
CA ALA A 10 1.68 35.06 12.44
C ALA A 10 3.17 34.73 12.57
N LEU A 11 3.91 34.77 11.45
CA LEU A 11 5.36 34.57 11.44
C LEU A 11 6.08 35.67 12.23
N LEU A 12 5.70 36.94 12.03
CA LEU A 12 6.28 38.06 12.79
C LEU A 12 5.94 37.98 14.28
N ALA A 13 4.74 37.51 14.64
CA ALA A 13 4.34 37.32 16.03
C ALA A 13 5.18 36.25 16.76
N LEU A 14 5.74 35.29 16.02
CA LEU A 14 6.67 34.29 16.56
C LEU A 14 8.14 34.76 16.46
N ALA A 15 8.53 35.39 15.36
CA ALA A 15 9.89 35.81 15.08
C ALA A 15 10.39 36.91 16.02
N LEU A 16 9.58 37.95 16.24
CA LEU A 16 9.98 39.14 16.98
C LEU A 16 10.31 38.83 18.45
N PRO A 17 9.50 38.06 19.20
CA PRO A 17 9.85 37.72 20.58
C PRO A 17 11.08 36.82 20.68
N SER A 18 11.24 35.84 19.77
CA SER A 18 12.44 35.00 19.73
C SER A 18 13.70 35.80 19.42
N ALA A 19 13.60 36.81 18.53
CA ALA A 19 14.70 37.74 18.27
C ALA A 19 15.05 38.59 19.47
N LEU A 20 14.05 39.12 20.17
CA LEU A 20 14.26 39.89 21.38
C LEU A 20 14.93 39.05 22.48
N SER A 21 14.49 37.80 22.69
CA SER A 21 15.11 36.87 23.65
C SER A 21 16.59 36.62 23.32
N THR A 22 16.91 36.38 22.04
CA THR A 22 18.30 36.18 21.58
C THR A 22 19.15 37.44 21.78
N TYR A 23 18.59 38.62 21.53
CA TYR A 23 19.28 39.89 21.77
C TYR A 23 19.56 40.12 23.26
N CYS A 24 18.58 39.85 24.12
CA CYS A 24 18.72 39.94 25.56
C CYS A 24 19.78 38.98 26.11
N TYR A 25 19.94 37.79 25.51
CA TYR A 25 20.99 36.85 25.87
C TYR A 25 22.39 37.46 25.74
N PHE A 26 22.71 38.07 24.60
CA PHE A 26 24.03 38.69 24.38
C PHE A 26 24.21 40.02 25.14
N ALA A 27 23.12 40.75 25.40
CA ALA A 27 23.16 41.98 26.18
C ALA A 27 23.70 41.78 27.61
N VAL A 28 23.45 40.61 28.20
CA VAL A 28 23.96 40.24 29.53
C VAL A 28 25.48 40.13 29.50
N SER A 29 26.04 39.37 28.55
CA SER A 29 27.49 39.20 28.39
C SER A 29 28.20 40.54 28.15
N ILE A 30 27.60 41.43 27.34
CA ILE A 30 28.15 42.78 27.10
C ILE A 30 28.18 43.61 28.39
N THR A 31 27.17 43.50 29.23
CA THR A 31 27.11 44.23 30.50
C THR A 31 28.27 43.81 31.40
N GLU A 32 28.54 42.50 31.48
CA GLU A 32 29.64 41.95 32.28
C GLU A 32 30.99 42.40 31.74
N LEU A 33 31.24 42.24 30.44
CA LEU A 33 32.49 42.69 29.82
C LEU A 33 32.71 44.20 29.95
N SER A 34 31.65 45.00 29.82
CA SER A 34 31.73 46.44 29.98
C SER A 34 32.13 46.83 31.40
N VAL A 35 31.58 46.17 32.41
CA VAL A 35 31.91 46.44 33.83
C VAL A 35 33.33 45.94 34.16
N MET A 36 33.71 44.76 33.67
CA MET A 36 35.05 44.21 33.89
C MET A 36 36.14 45.02 33.19
N GLY A 37 35.89 45.50 31.98
CA GLY A 37 36.85 46.34 31.23
C GLY A 37 37.17 47.67 31.91
N HIS A 38 36.32 48.15 32.82
CA HIS A 38 36.57 49.34 33.63
C HIS A 38 37.34 49.05 34.93
N LEU A 39 37.47 47.77 35.35
CA LEU A 39 38.28 47.39 36.51
C LEU A 39 39.76 47.29 36.13
N GLY A 40 40.08 46.69 34.99
CA GLY A 40 41.44 46.56 34.50
C GLY A 40 41.58 45.55 33.37
N VAL A 41 42.77 45.50 32.77
CA VAL A 41 43.08 44.62 31.64
C VAL A 41 43.14 43.15 32.10
N ASP A 42 43.67 42.90 33.29
CA ASP A 42 43.83 41.56 33.87
C ASP A 42 42.46 40.95 34.23
N GLU A 43 41.54 41.77 34.77
CA GLU A 43 40.15 41.39 35.05
C GLU A 43 39.39 41.06 33.77
N LEU A 44 39.54 41.88 32.72
CA LEU A 44 38.91 41.65 31.43
C LEU A 44 39.45 40.37 30.75
N ALA A 45 40.76 40.13 30.82
CA ALA A 45 41.39 38.92 30.30
C ALA A 45 40.94 37.67 31.10
N ALA A 46 40.82 37.78 32.42
CA ALA A 46 40.35 36.71 33.28
C ALA A 46 38.91 36.28 32.95
N VAL A 47 38.01 37.25 32.72
CA VAL A 47 36.63 36.96 32.28
C VAL A 47 36.63 36.35 30.88
N ALA A 48 37.46 36.83 29.96
CA ALA A 48 37.55 36.24 28.61
C ALA A 48 38.01 34.76 28.64
N TYR A 49 39.02 34.42 29.46
CA TYR A 49 39.46 33.03 29.64
C TYR A 49 38.39 32.15 30.28
N ALA A 50 37.68 32.68 31.28
CA ALA A 50 36.60 31.95 31.92
C ALA A 50 35.46 31.72 30.93
N GLN A 51 34.97 32.78 30.27
CA GLN A 51 33.86 32.73 29.33
C GLN A 51 34.11 31.73 28.19
N LEU A 52 35.33 31.66 27.65
CA LEU A 52 35.72 30.63 26.68
C LEU A 52 35.42 29.20 27.17
N CYS A 53 35.77 28.90 28.43
CA CYS A 53 35.50 27.58 29.02
C CYS A 53 34.02 27.38 29.35
N LEU A 54 33.33 28.42 29.81
CA LEU A 54 31.90 28.38 30.12
C LEU A 54 31.07 28.13 28.84
N ASP A 55 31.38 28.82 27.75
CA ASP A 55 30.66 28.71 26.48
C ASP A 55 30.88 27.34 25.84
N VAL A 56 32.12 26.88 25.68
CA VAL A 56 32.38 25.56 25.06
C VAL A 56 31.66 24.44 25.82
N SER A 57 31.70 24.48 27.16
CA SER A 57 31.07 23.45 27.97
C SER A 57 29.53 23.56 27.99
N THR A 58 28.96 24.77 27.97
CA THR A 58 27.49 24.93 27.87
C THR A 58 26.95 24.61 26.47
N LEU A 59 27.68 24.94 25.41
CA LEU A 59 27.31 24.64 24.02
C LEU A 59 27.18 23.12 23.81
N VAL A 60 28.22 22.36 24.19
CA VAL A 60 28.27 20.90 23.97
C VAL A 60 27.16 20.17 24.69
N PHE A 61 26.91 20.52 25.95
CA PHE A 61 25.99 19.74 26.79
C PHE A 61 24.58 20.33 26.85
N MET A 62 24.39 21.64 26.78
CA MET A 62 23.06 22.23 26.97
C MET A 62 22.33 22.47 25.66
N GLN A 63 23.00 23.05 24.64
CA GLN A 63 22.33 23.41 23.41
C GLN A 63 21.92 22.20 22.57
N GLY A 64 22.76 21.15 22.52
CA GLY A 64 22.43 19.92 21.79
C GLY A 64 21.22 19.17 22.33
N PHE A 65 21.16 18.92 23.65
CA PHE A 65 20.00 18.27 24.27
C PHE A 65 18.74 19.16 24.23
N ASN A 66 18.88 20.46 24.41
CA ASN A 66 17.76 21.38 24.30
C ASN A 66 17.22 21.50 22.86
N GLY A 67 18.10 21.47 21.85
CA GLY A 67 17.72 21.41 20.44
C GLY A 67 16.99 20.11 20.07
N GLY A 68 17.51 18.97 20.57
CA GLY A 68 16.84 17.67 20.43
C GLY A 68 15.47 17.65 21.09
N MET A 69 15.34 18.19 22.29
CA MET A 69 14.07 18.33 22.98
C MET A 69 13.11 19.23 22.21
N ASN A 70 13.54 20.40 21.72
CA ASN A 70 12.69 21.32 20.98
C ASN A 70 12.11 20.66 19.72
N SER A 71 12.94 19.90 18.98
CA SER A 71 12.51 19.13 17.81
C SER A 71 11.47 18.06 18.17
N LEU A 72 11.77 17.23 19.17
CA LEU A 72 10.88 16.13 19.59
C LEU A 72 9.59 16.62 20.23
N CYS A 73 9.63 17.68 21.03
CA CYS A 73 8.46 18.32 21.61
C CYS A 73 7.59 18.97 20.54
N SER A 74 8.18 19.63 19.53
CA SER A 74 7.42 20.21 18.42
C SER A 74 6.74 19.14 17.56
N GLN A 75 7.42 18.02 17.30
CA GLN A 75 6.84 16.85 16.62
C GLN A 75 5.71 16.22 17.44
N ALA A 76 5.94 16.00 18.73
CA ALA A 76 4.93 15.43 19.64
C ALA A 76 3.70 16.34 19.79
N PHE A 77 3.91 17.65 19.89
CA PHE A 77 2.84 18.64 19.96
C PHE A 77 2.04 18.72 18.64
N GLY A 78 2.72 18.72 17.49
CA GLY A 78 2.09 18.66 16.16
C GLY A 78 1.29 17.38 15.94
N ALA A 79 1.79 16.24 16.43
CA ALA A 79 1.10 14.95 16.42
C ALA A 79 -0.02 14.84 17.48
N LYS A 80 -0.32 15.92 18.22
CA LYS A 80 -1.29 15.97 19.33
C LYS A 80 -1.01 14.96 20.46
N ASN A 81 0.23 14.49 20.58
CA ASN A 81 0.67 13.62 21.66
C ASN A 81 1.27 14.46 22.80
N TYR A 82 0.40 15.21 23.49
CA TYR A 82 0.76 16.14 24.55
C TYR A 82 1.47 15.50 25.75
N HIS A 83 1.28 14.19 25.95
CA HIS A 83 1.98 13.44 26.98
C HIS A 83 3.49 13.39 26.76
N LEU A 84 3.91 13.03 25.53
CA LEU A 84 5.32 12.95 25.18
C LEU A 84 6.04 14.30 25.32
N VAL A 85 5.34 15.41 25.10
CA VAL A 85 5.90 16.77 25.29
C VAL A 85 6.35 16.96 26.75
N GLY A 86 5.54 16.51 27.71
CA GLY A 86 5.87 16.52 29.13
C GLY A 86 7.05 15.59 29.45
N GLU A 87 7.04 14.37 28.91
CA GLU A 87 8.09 13.37 29.16
C GLU A 87 9.45 13.78 28.60
N TYR A 88 9.52 14.28 27.37
CA TYR A 88 10.77 14.81 26.80
C TYR A 88 11.31 15.99 27.60
N THR A 89 10.44 16.85 28.12
CA THR A 89 10.83 17.99 28.96
C THR A 89 11.40 17.55 30.31
N LEU A 90 10.76 16.58 30.98
CA LEU A 90 11.26 16.02 32.24
C LEU A 90 12.58 15.29 32.06
N LEU A 91 12.68 14.45 31.03
CA LEU A 91 13.89 13.71 30.70
C LEU A 91 15.05 14.67 30.38
N THR A 92 14.80 15.71 29.58
CA THR A 92 15.81 16.71 29.24
C THR A 92 16.25 17.49 30.47
N SER A 93 15.31 17.84 31.37
CA SER A 93 15.62 18.47 32.66
C SER A 93 16.56 17.62 33.51
N LEU A 94 16.32 16.30 33.55
CA LEU A 94 17.18 15.35 34.26
C LEU A 94 18.57 15.25 33.62
N LEU A 95 18.64 15.05 32.30
CA LEU A 95 19.91 14.91 31.58
C LEU A 95 20.78 16.16 31.70
N ILE A 96 20.18 17.34 31.59
CA ILE A 96 20.86 18.62 31.78
C ILE A 96 21.35 18.78 33.22
N THR A 97 20.54 18.41 34.22
CA THR A 97 20.96 18.46 35.63
C THR A 97 22.16 17.56 35.88
N VAL A 98 22.19 16.36 35.27
CA VAL A 98 23.34 15.45 35.33
C VAL A 98 24.55 16.04 34.60
N ALA A 99 24.34 16.67 33.44
CA ALA A 99 25.40 17.29 32.64
C ALA A 99 26.03 18.53 33.33
N CYS A 100 25.32 19.19 34.24
CA CYS A 100 25.91 20.25 35.06
C CYS A 100 27.07 19.75 35.95
N ALA A 101 27.11 18.48 36.35
CA ALA A 101 28.14 17.95 37.24
C ALA A 101 29.56 17.93 36.61
N PRO A 102 29.79 17.35 35.41
CA PRO A 102 31.11 17.41 34.77
C PRO A 102 31.51 18.85 34.41
N MET A 103 30.55 19.71 34.04
CA MET A 103 30.82 21.13 33.81
C MET A 103 31.24 21.83 35.10
N ALA A 104 30.59 21.53 36.22
CA ALA A 104 30.94 22.10 37.50
C ALA A 104 32.36 21.73 37.94
N LEU A 105 32.76 20.48 37.72
CA LEU A 105 34.12 20.01 37.95
C LEU A 105 35.13 20.75 37.06
N LEU A 106 34.80 20.98 35.78
CA LEU A 106 35.65 21.73 34.86
C LEU A 106 35.84 23.18 35.34
N TRP A 107 34.74 23.88 35.66
CA TRP A 107 34.77 25.29 36.05
C TRP A 107 35.42 25.50 37.43
N TRP A 108 35.30 24.53 38.33
CA TRP A 108 35.91 24.59 39.66
C TRP A 108 37.44 24.58 39.61
N ASN A 109 38.01 23.85 38.64
CA ASN A 109 39.45 23.66 38.45
C ASN A 109 40.04 24.55 37.34
N LEU A 110 39.30 25.60 36.93
CA LEU A 110 39.67 26.45 35.80
C LEU A 110 41.03 27.14 36.00
N ASP A 111 41.35 27.59 37.22
CA ASP A 111 42.66 28.18 37.56
C ASP A 111 43.81 27.21 37.26
N SER A 112 43.68 25.95 37.68
CA SER A 112 44.71 24.92 37.46
C SER A 112 44.91 24.59 35.97
N LEU A 113 43.82 24.59 35.19
CA LEU A 113 43.85 24.36 33.75
C LEU A 113 44.53 25.51 33.00
N LEU A 114 44.25 26.75 33.38
CA LEU A 114 44.83 27.95 32.77
C LEU A 114 46.32 28.08 33.11
N LEU A 115 46.73 27.79 34.35
CA LEU A 115 48.14 27.75 34.76
C LEU A 115 48.94 26.74 33.93
N THR A 116 48.38 25.55 33.70
CA THR A 116 49.00 24.50 32.87
C THR A 116 49.15 24.93 31.41
N SER A 117 48.29 25.86 30.95
CA SER A 117 48.28 26.40 29.60
C SER A 117 49.18 27.62 29.41
N GLY A 118 49.91 28.04 30.45
CA GLY A 118 50.88 29.14 30.40
C GLY A 118 50.29 30.54 30.60
N VAL A 119 49.07 30.65 31.14
CA VAL A 119 48.44 31.94 31.49
C VAL A 119 49.08 32.53 32.75
N ALA A 120 49.17 33.86 32.86
CA ALA A 120 49.76 34.51 34.03
C ALA A 120 49.03 34.12 35.32
N GLU A 121 49.79 33.91 36.40
CA GLU A 121 49.27 33.37 37.68
C GLU A 121 48.13 34.22 38.25
N HIS A 122 48.23 35.55 38.15
CA HIS A 122 47.21 36.47 38.63
C HIS A 122 45.90 36.38 37.82
N VAL A 123 45.99 36.32 36.49
CA VAL A 123 44.85 36.22 35.58
C VAL A 123 44.17 34.85 35.70
N ALA A 124 44.94 33.77 35.83
CA ALA A 124 44.41 32.43 36.07
C ALA A 124 43.66 32.32 37.42
N PHE A 125 44.17 32.99 38.47
CA PHE A 125 43.48 33.07 39.77
C PHE A 125 42.14 33.79 39.67
N LEU A 126 42.10 34.97 39.04
CA LEU A 126 40.86 35.73 38.83
C LEU A 126 39.86 34.94 37.96
N ALA A 127 40.31 34.29 36.89
CA ALA A 127 39.46 33.45 36.04
C ALA A 127 38.88 32.26 36.82
N GLY A 128 39.68 31.61 37.68
CA GLY A 128 39.20 30.56 38.57
C GLY A 128 38.16 31.04 39.58
N GLN A 129 38.32 32.25 40.14
CA GLN A 129 37.31 32.85 41.01
C GLN A 129 36.00 33.11 40.26
N TYR A 130 36.07 33.67 39.06
CA TYR A 130 34.92 33.93 38.22
C TYR A 130 34.20 32.62 37.82
N GLY A 131 34.94 31.58 37.45
CA GLY A 131 34.39 30.26 37.10
C GLY A 131 33.66 29.58 38.27
N ARG A 132 34.24 29.61 39.49
CA ARG A 132 33.60 29.04 40.69
C ARG A 132 32.31 29.78 41.08
N LEU A 133 32.29 31.11 41.00
CA LEU A 133 31.10 31.89 41.28
C LEU A 133 30.02 31.70 40.20
N SER A 134 30.42 31.46 38.95
CA SER A 134 29.51 31.20 37.83
C SER A 134 28.72 29.89 37.95
N LEU A 135 29.17 28.96 38.80
CA LEU A 135 28.41 27.74 39.13
C LEU A 135 27.02 28.05 39.70
N LEU A 136 26.88 29.19 40.40
CA LEU A 136 25.61 29.59 41.01
C LEU A 136 24.51 29.82 39.97
N TRP A 137 24.86 30.17 38.73
CA TRP A 137 23.89 30.40 37.66
C TRP A 137 23.81 29.29 36.62
N LEU A 138 24.74 28.32 36.62
CA LEU A 138 24.77 27.22 35.65
C LEU A 138 23.44 26.46 35.59
N TRP A 139 22.98 25.91 36.72
CA TRP A 139 21.73 25.16 36.77
C TRP A 139 20.50 26.05 36.55
N PRO A 140 20.35 27.22 37.21
CA PRO A 140 19.20 28.09 36.98
C PRO A 140 19.06 28.56 35.51
N ARG A 141 20.17 28.86 34.85
CA ARG A 141 20.20 29.22 33.42
C ARG A 141 19.70 28.07 32.56
N SER A 142 20.22 26.87 32.80
CA SER A 142 19.93 25.69 32.00
C SER A 142 18.47 25.27 32.12
N MET A 143 17.92 25.28 33.35
CA MET A 143 16.51 24.98 33.57
C MET A 143 15.58 26.00 32.91
N PHE A 144 15.91 27.29 32.96
CA PHE A 144 15.11 28.30 32.26
C PHE A 144 15.04 28.01 30.76
N GLN A 145 16.14 27.59 30.14
CA GLN A 145 16.18 27.29 28.71
C GLN A 145 15.33 26.06 28.33
N VAL A 146 15.30 25.04 29.18
CA VAL A 146 14.39 23.90 29.02
C VAL A 146 12.93 24.34 29.08
N LEU A 147 12.58 25.14 30.09
CA LEU A 147 11.20 25.64 30.26
C LEU A 147 10.77 26.58 29.13
N ALA A 148 11.68 27.44 28.66
CA ALA A 148 11.45 28.31 27.53
C ALA A 148 11.20 27.50 26.25
N SER A 149 11.98 26.45 26.03
CA SER A 149 11.84 25.57 24.86
C SER A 149 10.56 24.72 24.91
N PHE A 150 10.12 24.31 26.11
CA PHE A 150 8.81 23.68 26.31
C PHE A 150 7.66 24.57 25.83
N TYR A 151 7.68 25.86 26.14
CA TYR A 151 6.66 26.79 25.65
C TYR A 151 6.84 27.18 24.18
N GLN A 152 8.09 27.28 23.70
CA GLN A 152 8.37 27.54 22.30
C GLN A 152 7.82 26.43 21.39
N ALA A 153 7.95 25.16 21.77
CA ALA A 153 7.38 24.02 21.06
C ALA A 153 5.84 24.07 20.96
N GLN A 154 5.19 24.87 21.81
CA GLN A 154 3.74 25.11 21.84
C GLN A 154 3.33 26.44 21.20
N ASN A 155 4.26 27.11 20.50
CA ASN A 155 4.10 28.44 19.90
C ASN A 155 3.87 29.58 20.92
N ILE A 156 4.33 29.42 22.16
CA ILE A 156 4.22 30.43 23.23
C ILE A 156 5.62 31.04 23.48
N VAL A 157 5.96 32.10 22.73
CA VAL A 157 7.32 32.68 22.76
C VAL A 157 7.42 34.04 23.46
N LEU A 158 6.31 34.80 23.52
CA LEU A 158 6.30 36.16 24.08
C LEU A 158 6.71 36.23 25.57
N PRO A 159 6.26 35.32 26.46
CA PRO A 159 6.65 35.38 27.86
C PRO A 159 8.17 35.28 28.06
N THR A 160 8.82 34.36 27.34
CA THR A 160 10.29 34.18 27.37
C THR A 160 11.01 35.49 27.07
N ALA A 161 10.60 36.19 26.01
CA ALA A 161 11.19 37.46 25.61
C ALA A 161 11.06 38.56 26.70
N ILE A 162 9.91 38.64 27.37
CA ILE A 162 9.68 39.60 28.45
C ILE A 162 10.58 39.31 29.65
N PHE A 163 10.68 38.04 30.05
CA PHE A 163 11.52 37.65 31.18
C PHE A 163 13.02 37.79 30.89
N ASP A 164 13.45 37.59 29.65
CA ASP A 164 14.82 37.88 29.24
C ASP A 164 15.13 39.38 29.24
N LEU A 165 14.19 40.23 28.80
CA LEU A 165 14.35 41.68 28.88
C LEU A 165 14.48 42.16 30.34
N LEU A 166 13.62 41.65 31.23
CA LEU A 166 13.71 41.95 32.67
C LEU A 166 15.05 41.48 33.25
N MET A 167 15.54 40.33 32.79
CA MET A 167 16.83 39.80 33.23
C MET A 167 17.99 40.71 32.84
N VAL A 168 18.01 41.30 31.64
CA VAL A 168 19.03 42.30 31.25
C VAL A 168 19.01 43.49 32.22
N VAL A 169 17.82 44.00 32.55
CA VAL A 169 17.67 45.13 33.48
C VAL A 169 18.19 44.78 34.88
N PHE A 170 17.81 43.62 35.40
CA PHE A 170 18.31 43.15 36.70
C PHE A 170 19.80 42.88 36.69
N ASN A 171 20.33 42.31 35.59
CA ASN A 171 21.75 42.06 35.42
C ASN A 171 22.54 43.37 35.49
N CYS A 172 22.14 44.40 34.74
CA CYS A 172 22.75 45.73 34.83
C CYS A 172 22.73 46.29 36.26
N PHE A 173 21.58 46.20 36.94
CA PHE A 173 21.43 46.70 38.31
C PHE A 173 22.36 46.00 39.31
N PHE A 174 22.37 44.66 39.32
CA PHE A 174 23.15 43.89 40.29
C PHE A 174 24.65 43.86 39.95
N VAL A 175 25.02 43.72 38.68
CA VAL A 175 26.43 43.68 38.25
C VAL A 175 27.10 45.03 38.55
N ILE A 176 26.49 46.16 38.18
CA ILE A 176 27.04 47.49 38.50
C ILE A 176 27.01 47.75 40.02
N GLY A 177 25.92 47.36 40.68
CA GLY A 177 25.71 47.57 42.11
C GLY A 177 26.74 46.83 42.97
N PHE A 178 26.91 45.53 42.76
CA PHE A 178 27.88 44.72 43.50
C PHE A 178 29.33 44.99 43.10
N THR A 179 29.61 45.37 41.84
CA THR A 179 31.00 45.62 41.42
C THR A 179 31.51 46.96 41.97
N TYR A 180 30.71 48.03 41.91
CA TYR A 180 31.14 49.39 42.28
C TYR A 180 30.48 49.98 43.53
N GLY A 181 29.71 49.19 44.28
CA GLY A 181 29.02 49.67 45.50
C GLY A 181 27.93 50.72 45.22
N ARG A 182 27.15 50.52 44.15
CA ARG A 182 26.07 51.45 43.73
C ARG A 182 24.69 50.90 44.15
N PHE A 183 23.68 51.77 44.12
CA PHE A 183 22.28 51.41 44.42
C PHE A 183 22.02 50.82 45.82
N GLY A 184 22.90 51.11 46.80
CA GLY A 184 22.78 50.59 48.17
C GLY A 184 23.32 49.17 48.36
N LEU A 185 23.98 48.60 47.35
CA LEU A 185 24.65 47.31 47.41
C LEU A 185 26.13 47.46 47.84
N PRO A 186 26.75 46.44 48.46
CA PRO A 186 28.15 46.49 48.88
C PRO A 186 29.11 46.50 47.68
N GLU A 187 30.24 47.20 47.82
CA GLU A 187 31.33 47.17 46.83
C GLU A 187 32.15 45.89 47.01
N LEU A 188 32.00 44.96 46.06
CA LEU A 188 32.64 43.64 46.07
C LEU A 188 33.74 43.54 45.00
N GLY A 189 33.98 44.58 44.19
CA GLY A 189 34.99 44.57 43.13
C GLY A 189 34.73 43.47 42.09
N PHE A 190 35.79 42.82 41.61
CA PHE A 190 35.73 41.79 40.55
C PHE A 190 34.69 40.68 40.81
N ILE A 191 34.60 40.18 42.05
CA ILE A 191 33.66 39.10 42.41
C ILE A 191 32.20 39.54 42.39
N GLY A 192 31.93 40.85 42.44
CA GLY A 192 30.58 41.42 42.41
C GLY A 192 29.86 41.14 41.09
N CYS A 193 30.60 41.01 39.99
CA CYS A 193 30.05 40.78 38.66
C CYS A 193 29.40 39.40 38.48
N PRO A 194 30.11 38.26 38.62
CA PRO A 194 29.48 36.94 38.49
C PRO A 194 28.39 36.69 39.55
N LEU A 195 28.51 37.32 40.73
CA LEU A 195 27.47 37.27 41.77
C LEU A 195 26.20 38.02 41.34
N GLY A 196 26.34 39.21 40.74
CA GLY A 196 25.23 39.99 40.22
C GLY A 196 24.48 39.26 39.12
N THR A 197 25.21 38.65 38.18
CA THR A 197 24.64 37.77 37.15
C THR A 197 23.91 36.59 37.77
N ALA A 198 24.48 35.96 38.80
CA ALA A 198 23.84 34.83 39.46
C ALA A 198 22.50 35.17 40.09
N VAL A 199 22.42 36.33 40.76
CA VAL A 199 21.15 36.82 41.33
C VAL A 199 20.13 37.10 40.22
N ALA A 200 20.53 37.76 39.14
CA ALA A 200 19.63 38.09 38.03
C ALA A 200 19.08 36.82 37.33
N VAL A 201 19.94 35.83 37.04
CA VAL A 201 19.54 34.56 36.42
C VAL A 201 18.62 33.76 37.33
N ALA A 202 18.91 33.70 38.64
CA ALA A 202 18.06 32.98 39.59
C ALA A 202 16.67 33.62 39.69
N LEU A 203 16.59 34.96 39.76
CA LEU A 203 15.33 35.70 39.76
C LEU A 203 14.52 35.45 38.47
N ARG A 204 15.18 35.39 37.31
CA ARG A 204 14.53 35.05 36.03
C ARG A 204 13.88 33.66 36.10
N LEU A 205 14.59 32.64 36.54
CA LEU A 205 14.03 31.28 36.63
C LEU A 205 12.85 31.22 37.60
N VAL A 206 12.99 31.76 38.82
CA VAL A 206 11.95 31.71 39.86
C VAL A 206 10.67 32.41 39.39
N SER A 207 10.82 33.60 38.80
CA SER A 207 9.67 34.36 38.30
C SER A 207 9.01 33.70 37.07
N TYR A 208 9.79 33.07 36.19
CA TYR A 208 9.27 32.29 35.06
C TYR A 208 8.49 31.04 35.52
N VAL A 209 9.04 30.29 36.47
CA VAL A 209 8.36 29.12 37.07
C VAL A 209 7.08 29.54 37.79
N ALA A 210 7.08 30.67 38.50
CA ALA A 210 5.87 31.22 39.13
C ALA A 210 4.81 31.57 38.07
N TYR A 211 5.21 32.21 36.97
CA TYR A 211 4.32 32.52 35.85
C TYR A 211 3.72 31.24 35.22
N MET A 212 4.55 30.22 34.98
CA MET A 212 4.10 28.92 34.45
C MET A 212 3.04 28.25 35.32
N ASN A 213 3.25 28.26 36.63
CA ASN A 213 2.39 27.56 37.58
C ASN A 213 1.11 28.33 37.94
N VAL A 214 1.17 29.67 38.02
CA VAL A 214 0.06 30.48 38.51
C VAL A 214 -0.87 30.94 37.38
N TYR A 215 -0.32 31.36 36.24
CA TYR A 215 -1.09 32.05 35.20
C TYR A 215 -1.60 31.12 34.07
N HIS A 216 -0.71 30.41 33.36
CA HIS A 216 -1.10 29.63 32.17
C HIS A 216 -1.44 28.16 32.42
N ARG A 217 -0.78 27.49 33.39
CA ARG A 217 -1.06 26.10 33.79
C ARG A 217 -1.04 25.03 32.67
N TYR A 218 -0.40 25.27 31.52
CA TYR A 218 -0.33 24.31 30.40
C TYR A 218 0.37 22.98 30.74
N HIS A 219 1.22 22.95 31.77
CA HIS A 219 1.78 21.71 32.33
C HIS A 219 0.70 20.72 32.82
N GLN A 220 -0.55 21.16 33.00
CA GLN A 220 -1.70 20.30 33.35
C GLN A 220 -2.26 19.55 32.13
N GLN A 221 -2.15 20.11 30.93
CA GLN A 221 -2.59 19.46 29.67
C GLN A 221 -1.53 18.50 29.13
N CYS A 222 -0.26 18.91 29.20
CA CYS A 222 0.90 18.08 28.89
C CYS A 222 1.42 17.46 30.20
N SER A 223 0.69 16.52 30.81
CA SER A 223 0.92 16.10 32.21
C SER A 223 2.37 15.68 32.51
N TRP A 224 3.04 16.41 33.41
CA TRP A 224 4.35 16.04 33.92
C TRP A 224 4.19 14.92 34.95
N ARG A 225 4.39 13.67 34.53
CA ARG A 225 4.33 12.52 35.42
C ARG A 225 5.69 12.33 36.10
N TRP A 226 5.71 12.48 37.41
CA TRP A 226 6.88 12.19 38.25
C TRP A 226 6.93 10.71 38.64
N ASP A 227 6.63 9.81 37.70
CA ASP A 227 6.79 8.35 37.85
C ASP A 227 8.08 7.88 37.13
N THR A 228 8.41 6.59 37.17
CA THR A 228 9.64 6.07 36.52
C THR A 228 9.48 5.85 35.01
N LEU A 229 8.30 6.11 34.44
CA LEU A 229 8.02 5.85 33.03
C LEU A 229 8.70 6.84 32.07
N PHE A 230 9.03 8.06 32.50
CA PHE A 230 9.80 8.99 31.64
C PHE A 230 11.23 8.50 31.33
N LEU A 231 11.71 7.48 32.05
CA LEU A 231 12.97 6.76 31.78
C LEU A 231 12.79 5.57 30.83
N ASP A 232 11.66 5.49 30.13
CA ASP A 232 11.44 4.48 29.10
C ASP A 232 12.60 4.47 28.10
N LYS A 233 13.10 3.26 27.82
CA LYS A 233 14.30 3.06 27.00
C LYS A 233 14.14 3.67 25.60
N GLN A 234 12.94 3.68 25.04
CA GLN A 234 12.66 4.23 23.73
C GLN A 234 12.67 5.77 23.77
N ILE A 235 12.06 6.39 24.78
CA ILE A 235 12.03 7.85 24.95
C ILE A 235 13.46 8.37 25.15
N VAL A 236 14.24 7.69 25.99
CA VAL A 236 15.66 8.01 26.22
C VAL A 236 16.46 7.89 24.93
N TRP A 237 16.30 6.79 24.20
CA TRP A 237 17.01 6.59 22.94
C TRP A 237 16.64 7.63 21.88
N ASN A 238 15.36 7.98 21.74
CA ASN A 238 14.91 9.00 20.81
C ASN A 238 15.58 10.34 21.10
N LEU A 239 15.56 10.79 22.36
CA LEU A 239 16.19 12.06 22.75
C LEU A 239 17.71 12.05 22.53
N VAL A 240 18.39 10.96 22.89
CA VAL A 240 19.84 10.83 22.72
C VAL A 240 20.23 10.76 21.24
N SER A 241 19.50 10.00 20.43
CA SER A 241 19.77 9.81 19.00
C SER A 241 19.64 11.10 18.18
N VAL A 242 18.80 12.04 18.63
CA VAL A 242 18.66 13.37 18.01
C VAL A 242 19.58 14.39 18.66
N GLY A 243 19.64 14.40 20.00
CA GLY A 243 20.39 15.40 20.77
C GLY A 243 21.92 15.29 20.61
N VAL A 244 22.47 14.08 20.53
CA VAL A 244 23.93 13.88 20.41
C VAL A 244 24.46 14.34 19.04
N PRO A 245 23.85 13.98 17.89
CA PRO A 245 24.28 14.53 16.60
C PRO A 245 24.16 16.05 16.52
N LEU A 246 23.09 16.64 17.07
CA LEU A 246 22.93 18.10 17.14
C LEU A 246 24.01 18.75 18.00
N ALA A 247 24.30 18.18 19.18
CA ALA A 247 25.40 18.63 20.03
C ALA A 247 26.75 18.59 19.30
N ALA A 248 27.02 17.52 18.54
CA ALA A 248 28.24 17.37 17.78
C ALA A 248 28.32 18.37 16.62
N GLY A 249 27.21 18.63 15.93
CA GLY A 249 27.11 19.65 14.88
C GLY A 249 27.41 21.05 15.40
N GLU A 250 26.73 21.45 16.48
CA GLU A 250 26.92 22.75 17.14
C GLU A 250 28.35 22.91 17.68
N LEU A 251 28.92 21.85 18.24
CA LEU A 251 30.32 21.85 18.68
C LEU A 251 31.26 22.09 17.49
N LEU A 252 31.05 21.43 16.35
CA LEU A 252 31.88 21.61 15.16
C LEU A 252 31.73 23.02 14.57
N GLU A 253 30.51 23.54 14.53
CA GLU A 253 30.22 24.88 14.02
C GLU A 253 30.85 25.98 14.88
N ASN A 254 30.80 25.82 16.20
CA ASN A 254 31.38 26.78 17.15
C ASN A 254 32.88 26.56 17.40
N ALA A 255 33.42 25.37 17.10
CA ALA A 255 34.84 25.07 17.29
C ALA A 255 35.75 26.03 16.53
N GLN A 256 35.34 26.51 15.35
CA GLN A 256 36.11 27.50 14.58
C GLN A 256 36.32 28.81 15.37
N LEU A 257 35.31 29.22 16.14
CA LEU A 257 35.30 30.45 16.93
C LEU A 257 36.16 30.29 18.17
N THR A 258 36.06 29.14 18.84
CA THR A 258 36.93 28.75 19.96
C THR A 258 38.40 28.69 19.54
N VAL A 259 38.71 28.18 18.34
CA VAL A 259 40.08 28.13 17.81
C VAL A 259 40.65 29.53 17.59
N LEU A 260 39.86 30.48 17.09
CA LEU A 260 40.27 31.88 16.94
C LEU A 260 40.55 32.53 18.31
N THR A 261 39.71 32.27 19.30
CA THR A 261 39.93 32.76 20.67
C THR A 261 41.20 32.17 21.30
N LEU A 262 41.48 30.89 21.07
CA LEU A 262 42.72 30.25 21.50
C LEU A 262 43.96 30.84 20.80
N PHE A 263 43.86 31.23 19.53
CA PHE A 263 44.95 31.97 18.87
C PHE A 263 45.15 33.37 19.46
N ALA A 264 44.06 34.09 19.76
CA ALA A 264 44.13 35.39 20.43
C ALA A 264 44.79 35.28 21.81
N ALA A 265 44.45 34.24 22.58
CA ALA A 265 45.08 33.92 23.86
C ALA A 265 46.59 33.72 23.77
N LYS A 266 47.09 33.10 22.68
CA LYS A 266 48.54 32.92 22.46
C LYS A 266 49.29 34.20 22.10
N ILE A 267 48.61 35.24 21.63
CA ILE A 267 49.25 36.51 21.25
C ILE A 267 49.47 37.38 22.50
N GLY A 268 48.50 37.40 23.41
CA GLY A 268 48.58 38.14 24.66
C GLY A 268 47.22 38.39 25.29
N GLU A 269 47.23 38.70 26.59
CA GLU A 269 46.02 38.88 27.41
C GLU A 269 45.16 40.07 26.93
N LEU A 270 45.80 41.15 26.49
CA LEU A 270 45.12 42.31 25.90
C LEU A 270 44.41 41.95 24.59
N GLN A 271 45.05 41.15 23.72
CA GLN A 271 44.47 40.72 22.45
C GLN A 271 43.33 39.74 22.66
N LEU A 272 43.41 38.87 23.67
CA LEU A 272 42.31 37.99 24.06
C LEU A 272 41.10 38.78 24.58
N GLY A 273 41.32 39.71 25.51
CA GLY A 273 40.25 40.57 26.03
C GLY A 273 39.57 41.39 24.92
N THR A 274 40.38 41.92 23.98
CA THR A 274 39.87 42.65 22.81
C THR A 274 39.10 41.75 21.85
N HIS A 275 39.61 40.55 21.56
CA HIS A 275 38.94 39.58 20.71
C HIS A 275 37.59 39.16 21.31
N ASN A 276 37.55 38.85 22.60
CA ASN A 276 36.32 38.44 23.27
C ASN A 276 35.26 39.57 23.25
N ALA A 277 35.67 40.81 23.56
CA ALA A 277 34.78 41.96 23.47
C ALA A 277 34.25 42.22 22.05
N MET A 278 35.10 42.04 21.04
CA MET A 278 34.71 42.17 19.63
C MET A 278 33.76 41.05 19.19
N MET A 279 33.98 39.81 19.64
CA MET A 279 33.10 38.68 19.34
C MET A 279 31.72 38.87 19.95
N GLU A 280 31.63 39.30 21.21
CA GLU A 280 30.34 39.60 21.85
C GLU A 280 29.60 40.75 21.15
N LEU A 281 30.33 41.82 20.76
CA LEU A 281 29.74 42.91 19.99
C LEU A 281 29.25 42.43 18.62
N PHE A 282 30.00 41.53 17.97
CA PHE A 282 29.63 40.94 16.68
C PHE A 282 28.38 40.07 16.82
N TYR A 283 28.31 39.17 17.81
CA TYR A 283 27.11 38.37 18.06
C TYR A 283 25.92 39.22 18.42
N PHE A 284 26.10 40.25 19.23
CA PHE A 284 25.03 41.19 19.54
C PHE A 284 24.51 41.91 18.30
N ALA A 285 25.40 42.43 17.44
CA ALA A 285 25.03 43.13 16.22
C ALA A 285 24.40 42.21 15.16
N THR A 286 24.82 40.93 15.11
CA THR A 286 24.32 39.94 14.15
C THR A 286 23.15 39.11 14.68
N SER A 287 22.86 39.17 15.97
CA SER A 287 21.76 38.43 16.61
C SER A 287 20.37 38.68 15.99
N PRO A 288 20.02 39.89 15.48
CA PRO A 288 18.74 40.07 14.77
C PRO A 288 18.70 39.28 13.45
N LEU A 289 19.86 39.14 12.77
CA LEU A 289 19.98 38.36 11.55
C LEU A 289 19.83 36.86 11.84
N TYR A 290 20.50 36.34 12.87
CA TYR A 290 20.34 34.95 13.30
C TYR A 290 18.92 34.63 13.75
N ALA A 291 18.26 35.56 14.44
CA ALA A 291 16.87 35.38 14.84
C ALA A 291 15.89 35.45 13.68
N VAL A 292 16.13 36.32 12.69
CA VAL A 292 15.35 36.36 11.44
C VAL A 292 15.59 35.10 10.62
N ILE A 293 16.82 34.60 10.52
CA ILE A 293 17.15 33.33 9.85
C ILE A 293 16.51 32.14 10.59
N GLY A 294 16.56 32.11 11.92
CA GLY A 294 15.93 31.07 12.74
C GLY A 294 14.40 31.10 12.67
N ALA A 295 13.80 32.29 12.59
CA ALA A 295 12.35 32.44 12.39
C ALA A 295 11.92 32.18 10.94
N LEU A 296 12.77 32.49 9.96
CA LEU A 296 12.57 32.11 8.55
C LEU A 296 12.79 30.62 8.35
N LEU A 297 13.63 29.95 9.14
CA LEU A 297 13.80 28.49 9.15
C LEU A 297 12.65 27.79 9.90
N ALA A 298 12.20 28.29 11.05
CA ALA A 298 11.00 27.78 11.73
C ALA A 298 9.73 28.05 10.90
N GLY A 299 9.70 29.19 10.22
CA GLY A 299 8.71 29.55 9.22
C GLY A 299 8.81 28.69 7.97
N ALA A 300 10.01 28.42 7.43
CA ALA A 300 10.25 27.56 6.28
C ALA A 300 10.04 26.07 6.59
N ILE A 301 10.23 25.63 7.84
CA ILE A 301 9.89 24.28 8.30
C ILE A 301 8.37 24.18 8.48
N SER A 302 7.69 25.25 8.90
CA SER A 302 6.22 25.33 8.88
C SER A 302 5.65 25.52 7.48
N LEU A 303 6.34 26.18 6.54
CA LEU A 303 5.95 26.33 5.13
C LEU A 303 6.32 25.10 4.29
N ALA A 304 7.35 24.34 4.68
CA ALA A 304 7.65 23.03 4.10
C ALA A 304 6.68 21.96 4.63
N ALA A 305 6.15 22.13 5.85
CA ALA A 305 5.10 21.27 6.41
C ALA A 305 3.68 21.75 6.07
N VAL A 306 3.49 23.01 5.65
CA VAL A 306 2.22 23.59 5.21
C VAL A 306 2.42 24.18 3.81
N GLY A 307 2.29 23.31 2.81
CA GLY A 307 2.04 23.73 1.43
C GLY A 307 3.25 23.76 0.51
N ALA A 308 3.95 22.63 0.32
CA ALA A 308 4.38 22.29 -1.03
C ALA A 308 3.10 22.04 -1.87
N SER A 309 2.41 23.11 -2.29
CA SER A 309 1.25 22.95 -3.16
C SER A 309 1.72 22.30 -4.44
N ILE A 310 1.11 21.18 -4.82
CA ILE A 310 1.34 20.53 -6.11
C ILE A 310 1.27 21.60 -7.20
N PRO A 311 2.24 21.65 -8.12
CA PRO A 311 2.21 22.61 -9.21
C PRO A 311 0.86 22.56 -9.94
N ARG A 312 0.24 23.71 -10.18
CA ARG A 312 -1.08 23.81 -10.82
C ARG A 312 -1.00 24.60 -12.11
N ALA A 313 -1.56 24.03 -13.17
CA ALA A 313 -1.84 24.75 -14.40
C ALA A 313 -2.84 25.88 -14.12
N CYS A 314 -2.84 26.93 -14.95
CA CYS A 314 -3.87 27.97 -14.94
C CYS A 314 -3.98 28.75 -13.60
N SER A 315 -2.93 28.71 -12.78
CA SER A 315 -2.93 29.33 -11.45
C SER A 315 -2.40 30.77 -11.44
N SER A 316 -1.52 31.13 -12.37
CA SER A 316 -0.98 32.48 -12.50
C SER A 316 -1.87 33.37 -13.41
N PRO A 317 -1.94 34.69 -13.18
CA PRO A 317 -2.68 35.61 -14.04
C PRO A 317 -2.22 35.60 -15.51
N GLU A 318 -0.94 35.28 -15.75
CA GLU A 318 -0.38 35.14 -17.09
C GLU A 318 -0.89 33.87 -17.79
N HIS A 319 -0.92 32.74 -17.07
CA HIS A 319 -1.38 31.46 -17.62
C HIS A 319 -2.90 31.39 -17.80
N GLN A 320 -3.68 32.09 -16.98
CA GLN A 320 -5.14 32.17 -17.11
C GLN A 320 -5.61 32.76 -18.45
N GLN A 321 -4.74 33.47 -19.16
CA GLN A 321 -5.05 34.02 -20.48
C GLN A 321 -5.03 32.96 -21.60
N PHE A 322 -4.47 31.78 -21.36
CA PHE A 322 -4.45 30.71 -22.36
C PHE A 322 -5.86 30.13 -22.58
N VAL A 323 -6.16 29.80 -23.85
CA VAL A 323 -7.47 29.27 -24.24
C VAL A 323 -7.76 27.94 -23.51
N PHE A 324 -6.74 27.09 -23.34
CA PHE A 324 -6.89 25.84 -22.60
C PHE A 324 -7.24 26.02 -21.11
N CYS A 325 -7.04 27.21 -20.53
CA CYS A 325 -7.43 27.53 -19.16
C CYS A 325 -8.87 28.06 -19.03
N ASN A 326 -9.56 28.32 -20.15
CA ASN A 326 -10.96 28.74 -20.12
C ASN A 326 -11.89 27.53 -19.96
N ALA A 327 -12.36 27.29 -18.73
CA ALA A 327 -13.25 26.19 -18.39
C ALA A 327 -14.66 26.26 -19.04
N SER A 328 -15.03 27.37 -19.69
CA SER A 328 -16.30 27.48 -20.44
C SER A 328 -16.26 26.84 -21.84
N LEU A 329 -15.06 26.52 -22.35
CA LEU A 329 -14.87 25.87 -23.64
C LEU A 329 -14.94 24.35 -23.53
N SER A 330 -15.18 23.67 -24.65
CA SER A 330 -15.20 22.21 -24.66
C SER A 330 -13.80 21.64 -24.36
N THR A 331 -13.75 20.45 -23.74
CA THR A 331 -12.49 19.73 -23.52
C THR A 331 -11.69 19.56 -24.81
N SER A 332 -12.35 19.32 -25.94
CA SER A 332 -11.68 19.18 -27.23
C SER A 332 -10.97 20.46 -27.66
N GLU A 333 -11.61 21.63 -27.54
CA GLU A 333 -10.99 22.91 -27.91
C GLU A 333 -9.79 23.23 -27.02
N ARG A 334 -9.91 22.95 -25.72
CA ARG A 334 -8.84 23.17 -24.74
C ARG A 334 -7.65 22.24 -24.97
N VAL A 335 -7.90 20.96 -25.29
CA VAL A 335 -6.85 19.99 -25.65
C VAL A 335 -6.11 20.43 -26.91
N GLU A 336 -6.82 20.86 -27.97
CA GLU A 336 -6.16 21.29 -29.21
C GLU A 336 -5.33 22.56 -29.04
N ASP A 337 -5.74 23.49 -28.19
CA ASP A 337 -4.93 24.68 -27.88
C ASP A 337 -3.66 24.30 -27.10
N LEU A 338 -3.78 23.47 -26.06
CA LEU A 338 -2.61 23.00 -25.30
C LEU A 338 -1.65 22.20 -26.18
N LEU A 339 -2.17 21.27 -26.99
CA LEU A 339 -1.37 20.43 -27.88
C LEU A 339 -0.51 21.24 -28.85
N ARG A 340 -1.08 22.30 -29.44
CA ARG A 340 -0.37 23.20 -30.37
C ARG A 340 0.75 24.03 -29.72
N ARG A 341 0.72 24.18 -28.40
CA ARG A 341 1.73 24.94 -27.64
C ARG A 341 2.90 24.09 -27.17
N LEU A 342 2.73 22.77 -27.09
CA LEU A 342 3.77 21.87 -26.62
C LEU A 342 4.81 21.60 -27.71
N PRO A 343 6.11 21.77 -27.44
CA PRO A 343 7.17 21.33 -28.35
C PRO A 343 7.25 19.81 -28.39
N LEU A 344 7.75 19.26 -29.50
CA LEU A 344 7.83 17.81 -29.74
C LEU A 344 8.55 17.06 -28.61
N GLY A 345 9.71 17.53 -28.15
CA GLY A 345 10.47 16.88 -27.07
C GLY A 345 9.71 16.79 -25.74
N GLU A 346 8.87 17.78 -25.42
CA GLU A 346 7.98 17.73 -24.24
C GLU A 346 6.83 16.73 -24.45
N LYS A 347 6.21 16.69 -25.64
CA LYS A 347 5.20 15.67 -25.96
C LYS A 347 5.77 14.26 -25.75
N VAL A 348 6.96 14.00 -26.29
CA VAL A 348 7.65 12.71 -26.15
C VAL A 348 7.95 12.36 -24.69
N THR A 349 8.35 13.35 -23.89
CA THR A 349 8.59 13.17 -22.45
C THR A 349 7.30 12.84 -21.70
N LEU A 350 6.19 13.53 -21.99
CA LEU A 350 4.88 13.30 -21.37
C LEU A 350 4.23 11.96 -21.74
N LEU A 351 4.57 11.41 -22.91
CA LEU A 351 4.17 10.07 -23.35
C LEU A 351 5.08 8.95 -22.81
N THR A 352 6.06 9.29 -21.98
CA THR A 352 6.95 8.32 -21.34
C THR A 352 6.64 8.29 -19.84
N ALA A 353 6.21 7.14 -19.32
CA ALA A 353 5.88 6.98 -17.91
C ALA A 353 7.09 7.32 -17.03
N ARG A 354 6.86 8.03 -15.91
CA ARG A 354 7.90 8.43 -14.94
C ARG A 354 9.03 9.30 -15.51
N ALA A 355 8.87 9.84 -16.72
CA ALA A 355 9.90 10.67 -17.36
C ALA A 355 9.70 12.16 -17.15
N SER A 356 8.53 12.58 -16.65
CA SER A 356 8.23 13.98 -16.35
C SER A 356 9.23 14.50 -15.30
N PRO A 357 9.85 15.67 -15.50
CA PRO A 357 10.64 16.31 -14.47
C PRO A 357 9.74 16.73 -13.29
N THR A 358 10.33 16.82 -12.10
CA THR A 358 9.66 17.37 -10.92
C THR A 358 9.31 18.85 -11.13
N GLY A 359 8.10 19.25 -10.77
CA GLY A 359 7.64 20.63 -10.94
C GLY A 359 6.86 20.87 -12.24
N ASN A 360 7.15 21.97 -12.95
CA ASN A 360 6.51 22.30 -14.22
C ASN A 360 7.41 21.95 -15.41
N MET A 361 6.84 21.38 -16.46
CA MET A 361 7.59 20.98 -17.66
C MET A 361 7.96 22.14 -18.59
N SER A 362 7.26 23.27 -18.51
CA SER A 362 7.36 24.34 -19.51
C SER A 362 7.03 25.73 -18.98
N SER A 363 7.37 26.74 -19.78
CA SER A 363 7.05 28.16 -19.52
C SER A 363 5.54 28.45 -19.48
N ILE A 364 4.70 27.54 -20.01
CA ILE A 364 3.24 27.65 -19.98
C ILE A 364 2.61 27.06 -18.70
N GLY A 365 3.44 26.63 -17.74
CA GLY A 365 2.99 26.21 -16.41
C GLY A 365 2.27 24.86 -16.40
N LEU A 366 2.62 23.94 -17.30
CA LEU A 366 2.08 22.58 -17.29
C LEU A 366 2.70 21.76 -16.13
N PRO A 367 1.91 21.31 -15.15
CA PRO A 367 2.41 20.49 -14.05
C PRO A 367 2.93 19.15 -14.51
N GLU A 368 3.89 18.63 -13.76
CA GLU A 368 4.32 17.24 -13.87
C GLU A 368 3.13 16.28 -13.78
N TYR A 369 3.24 15.18 -14.52
CA TYR A 369 2.30 14.09 -14.41
C TYR A 369 3.05 12.80 -14.69
N ASN A 370 3.11 11.92 -13.71
CA ASN A 370 3.76 10.62 -13.84
C ASN A 370 2.69 9.54 -14.00
N TRP A 371 2.74 8.82 -15.12
CA TRP A 371 1.88 7.65 -15.34
C TRP A 371 2.35 6.46 -14.52
N GLY A 372 1.40 5.68 -13.98
CA GLY A 372 1.69 4.35 -13.43
C GLY A 372 1.61 4.18 -11.92
N ALA A 373 0.62 4.80 -11.27
CA ALA A 373 0.24 4.37 -9.93
C ALA A 373 -0.28 2.92 -9.97
N ASN A 374 0.00 2.11 -8.94
CA ASN A 374 -0.54 0.75 -8.83
C ASN A 374 -1.58 0.71 -7.72
N CYS A 375 -2.72 0.06 -7.99
CA CYS A 375 -3.90 0.14 -7.12
C CYS A 375 -4.60 -1.22 -6.95
N VAL A 376 -3.88 -2.34 -7.10
CA VAL A 376 -4.48 -3.67 -7.30
C VAL A 376 -5.49 -4.02 -6.20
N HIS A 377 -5.13 -3.77 -4.94
CA HIS A 377 -6.00 -3.91 -3.77
C HIS A 377 -5.69 -2.86 -2.70
N GLY A 378 -5.40 -1.63 -3.14
CA GLY A 378 -4.94 -0.53 -2.31
C GLY A 378 -3.91 0.32 -3.06
N VAL A 379 -3.76 1.59 -2.69
CA VAL A 379 -2.81 2.49 -3.35
C VAL A 379 -1.38 2.12 -2.94
N GLN A 380 -0.57 1.68 -3.91
CA GLN A 380 0.84 1.35 -3.69
C GLN A 380 1.69 2.63 -3.72
N SER A 381 1.91 3.23 -2.56
CA SER A 381 2.66 4.47 -2.42
C SER A 381 3.53 4.50 -1.16
N THR A 382 4.36 5.53 -1.03
CA THR A 382 4.83 5.99 0.29
C THR A 382 3.63 6.47 1.11
N CYS A 383 3.74 6.44 2.45
CA CYS A 383 2.74 7.08 3.29
C CYS A 383 2.79 8.60 3.14
N GLY A 384 1.62 9.25 3.16
CA GLY A 384 1.48 10.69 3.40
C GLY A 384 1.42 10.95 4.91
N THR A 385 0.52 11.82 5.34
CA THR A 385 0.14 11.91 6.77
C THR A 385 -0.37 10.57 7.28
N ASN A 386 -1.13 9.86 6.45
CA ASN A 386 -1.59 8.51 6.69
C ASN A 386 -1.12 7.56 5.58
N CYS A 387 -1.01 6.29 5.93
CA CYS A 387 -0.65 5.19 5.04
C CYS A 387 -1.90 4.61 4.36
N ALA A 388 -1.88 4.34 3.06
CA ALA A 388 -3.05 3.86 2.30
C ALA A 388 -3.67 2.57 2.86
N THR A 389 -4.99 2.42 2.75
CA THR A 389 -5.69 1.17 3.11
C THR A 389 -5.28 0.02 2.20
N SER A 390 -5.12 -1.16 2.80
CA SER A 390 -4.79 -2.41 2.11
C SER A 390 -5.96 -3.40 2.22
N PHE A 391 -6.44 -3.91 1.10
CA PHE A 391 -7.56 -4.84 0.98
C PHE A 391 -7.05 -6.28 0.76
N PRO A 392 -7.90 -7.32 0.82
CA PRO A 392 -7.48 -8.66 0.43
C PRO A 392 -7.17 -8.75 -1.08
N ASN A 393 -6.38 -9.76 -1.48
CA ASN A 393 -5.95 -9.91 -2.87
C ASN A 393 -7.14 -10.12 -3.84
N PRO A 394 -7.01 -9.82 -5.14
CA PRO A 394 -8.10 -10.00 -6.10
C PRO A 394 -8.74 -11.40 -6.11
N VAL A 395 -7.98 -12.48 -5.95
CA VAL A 395 -8.56 -13.84 -5.85
C VAL A 395 -9.50 -13.97 -4.64
N ASN A 396 -9.16 -13.37 -3.49
CA ASN A 396 -10.05 -13.28 -2.34
C ASN A 396 -11.31 -12.48 -2.68
N LEU A 397 -11.18 -11.34 -3.37
CA LEU A 397 -12.34 -10.53 -3.78
C LEU A 397 -13.25 -11.29 -4.76
N GLY A 398 -12.68 -12.12 -5.63
CA GLY A 398 -13.44 -13.05 -6.47
C GLY A 398 -14.20 -14.08 -5.67
N ALA A 399 -13.60 -14.60 -4.59
CA ALA A 399 -14.23 -15.57 -3.69
C ALA A 399 -15.46 -15.02 -2.93
N ILE A 400 -15.64 -13.69 -2.88
CA ILE A 400 -16.80 -13.05 -2.27
C ILE A 400 -18.04 -13.16 -3.17
N PHE A 401 -17.86 -13.16 -4.50
CA PHE A 401 -18.94 -13.08 -5.49
C PHE A 401 -19.90 -11.91 -5.26
N ASP A 402 -19.35 -10.73 -5.01
CA ASP A 402 -20.11 -9.49 -4.80
C ASP A 402 -19.48 -8.31 -5.55
N PRO A 403 -20.02 -7.91 -6.72
CA PRO A 403 -19.54 -6.75 -7.45
C PRO A 403 -19.73 -5.44 -6.67
N GLN A 404 -20.69 -5.34 -5.76
CA GLN A 404 -20.88 -4.13 -4.96
C GLN A 404 -19.72 -3.95 -3.98
N ALA A 405 -19.27 -5.03 -3.33
CA ALA A 405 -18.08 -5.00 -2.49
C ALA A 405 -16.83 -4.50 -3.24
N VAL A 406 -16.65 -4.93 -4.50
CA VAL A 406 -15.53 -4.48 -5.35
C VAL A 406 -15.67 -3.00 -5.70
N PHE A 407 -16.89 -2.54 -6.01
CA PHE A 407 -17.18 -1.12 -6.26
C PHE A 407 -16.84 -0.27 -5.02
N ASP A 408 -17.32 -0.67 -3.84
CA ASP A 408 -17.12 0.07 -2.58
C ASP A 408 -15.63 0.15 -2.21
N MET A 409 -14.88 -0.95 -2.39
CA MET A 409 -13.43 -0.96 -2.25
C MET A 409 -12.77 0.02 -3.23
N ALA A 410 -13.11 -0.04 -4.51
CA ALA A 410 -12.51 0.81 -5.53
C ALA A 410 -12.82 2.31 -5.30
N GLN A 411 -13.99 2.64 -4.73
CA GLN A 411 -14.32 4.00 -4.29
C GLN A 411 -13.35 4.50 -3.21
N VAL A 412 -13.02 3.66 -2.22
CA VAL A 412 -12.00 4.00 -1.21
C VAL A 412 -10.65 4.21 -1.88
N VAL A 413 -10.21 3.27 -2.73
CA VAL A 413 -8.90 3.34 -3.39
C VAL A 413 -8.76 4.62 -4.24
N GLY A 414 -9.78 4.98 -5.02
CA GLY A 414 -9.75 6.21 -5.83
C GLY A 414 -9.76 7.49 -5.00
N TRP A 415 -10.49 7.51 -3.88
CA TRP A 415 -10.53 8.65 -2.96
C TRP A 415 -9.20 8.83 -2.22
N GLU A 416 -8.61 7.73 -1.73
CA GLU A 416 -7.30 7.75 -1.08
C GLU A 416 -6.19 8.11 -2.06
N LEU A 417 -6.26 7.66 -3.32
CA LEU A 417 -5.31 8.06 -4.35
C LEU A 417 -5.32 9.58 -4.56
N ARG A 418 -6.50 10.22 -4.55
CA ARG A 418 -6.60 11.69 -4.63
C ARG A 418 -5.94 12.37 -3.44
N ALA A 419 -6.20 11.90 -2.22
CA ALA A 419 -5.59 12.45 -1.02
C ALA A 419 -4.06 12.31 -1.05
N LEU A 420 -3.55 11.12 -1.33
CA LEU A 420 -2.11 10.83 -1.39
C LEU A 420 -1.42 11.60 -2.52
N TRP A 421 -2.09 11.70 -3.68
CA TRP A 421 -1.65 12.56 -4.77
C TRP A 421 -1.51 14.00 -4.28
N LEU A 422 -2.55 14.56 -3.63
CA LEU A 422 -2.59 15.92 -3.05
C LEU A 422 -1.47 16.17 -2.01
N GLU A 423 -1.06 15.15 -1.28
CA GLU A 423 0.02 15.22 -0.29
C GLU A 423 1.43 15.09 -0.89
N GLY A 424 1.55 14.86 -2.21
CA GLY A 424 2.86 14.67 -2.83
C GLY A 424 3.46 13.28 -2.58
N ALA A 425 2.64 12.28 -2.23
CA ALA A 425 3.09 10.91 -2.05
C ALA A 425 3.73 10.36 -3.33
N ARG A 426 4.68 9.45 -3.17
CA ARG A 426 5.47 8.88 -4.28
C ARG A 426 5.12 7.42 -4.49
N GLU A 427 5.54 6.87 -5.62
CA GLU A 427 5.64 5.41 -5.74
C GLU A 427 6.45 4.85 -4.55
N ASN A 428 6.15 3.62 -4.14
CA ASN A 428 6.50 2.98 -2.85
C ASN A 428 8.00 2.70 -2.56
N TYR A 429 8.90 3.57 -3.02
CA TYR A 429 10.31 3.62 -2.68
C TYR A 429 10.77 5.09 -2.62
N ALA A 430 11.71 5.42 -1.73
CA ALA A 430 12.03 6.82 -1.36
C ALA A 430 12.42 7.76 -2.53
N SER A 431 12.99 7.22 -3.60
CA SER A 431 13.37 7.96 -4.82
C SER A 431 12.34 7.88 -5.96
N GLY A 432 11.16 7.31 -5.71
CA GLY A 432 10.09 7.19 -6.69
C GLY A 432 9.54 8.55 -7.14
N PRO A 433 8.98 8.62 -8.36
CA PRO A 433 8.30 9.82 -8.83
C PRO A 433 7.04 10.09 -7.98
N HIS A 434 6.55 11.34 -8.02
CA HIS A 434 5.22 11.70 -7.51
C HIS A 434 4.15 10.81 -8.17
N LEU A 435 3.16 10.35 -7.40
CA LEU A 435 2.11 9.46 -7.91
C LEU A 435 1.34 10.10 -9.07
N GLY A 436 0.89 9.25 -10.00
CA GLY A 436 -0.14 9.60 -10.97
C GLY A 436 -1.54 9.50 -10.38
N LEU A 437 -2.53 9.88 -11.20
CA LEU A 437 -3.96 9.62 -10.94
C LEU A 437 -4.52 8.50 -11.82
N ASP A 438 -3.65 7.81 -12.56
CA ASP A 438 -3.97 6.59 -13.31
C ASP A 438 -3.46 5.35 -12.57
N CYS A 439 -4.40 4.48 -12.21
CA CYS A 439 -4.13 3.18 -11.63
C CYS A 439 -3.92 2.14 -12.73
N TRP A 440 -2.76 1.49 -12.75
CA TRP A 440 -2.50 0.26 -13.51
C TRP A 440 -3.17 -0.94 -12.86
N SER A 441 -4.49 -0.86 -12.75
CA SER A 441 -5.40 -1.78 -12.09
C SER A 441 -6.82 -1.56 -12.62
N PRO A 442 -7.68 -2.60 -12.62
CA PRO A 442 -7.45 -3.95 -12.12
C PRO A 442 -6.73 -4.87 -13.11
N ASN A 443 -6.18 -5.97 -12.60
CA ASN A 443 -5.82 -7.13 -13.41
C ASN A 443 -7.06 -8.02 -13.59
N ILE A 444 -7.51 -8.19 -14.82
CA ILE A 444 -8.74 -8.94 -15.19
C ILE A 444 -8.45 -10.11 -16.12
N ASN A 445 -7.18 -10.50 -16.23
CA ASN A 445 -6.80 -11.73 -16.93
C ASN A 445 -7.46 -12.95 -16.27
N ILE A 446 -7.66 -14.01 -17.05
CA ILE A 446 -8.28 -15.25 -16.56
C ILE A 446 -7.26 -16.06 -15.78
N ASN A 447 -7.65 -16.55 -14.60
CA ASN A 447 -6.89 -17.52 -13.81
C ASN A 447 -6.93 -18.90 -14.50
N ARG A 448 -6.19 -19.01 -15.62
CA ARG A 448 -6.32 -20.09 -16.62
C ARG A 448 -5.52 -21.34 -16.27
N ASP A 449 -4.30 -21.15 -15.76
CA ASP A 449 -3.40 -22.24 -15.40
C ASP A 449 -2.99 -22.06 -13.95
N PRO A 450 -3.19 -23.08 -13.09
CA PRO A 450 -2.89 -22.94 -11.67
C PRO A 450 -1.41 -22.62 -11.43
N ARG A 451 -0.49 -22.99 -12.33
CA ARG A 451 0.94 -22.68 -12.18
C ARG A 451 1.29 -21.20 -12.31
N TRP A 452 0.41 -20.37 -12.88
CA TRP A 452 0.73 -18.97 -13.15
C TRP A 452 1.09 -18.19 -11.88
N GLY A 453 2.27 -17.57 -11.90
CA GLY A 453 2.87 -16.87 -10.78
C GLY A 453 2.13 -15.62 -10.31
N ARG A 454 1.08 -15.19 -11.02
CA ARG A 454 0.27 -14.00 -10.68
C ARG A 454 -1.21 -14.32 -10.46
N ASN A 455 -1.55 -15.59 -10.21
CA ASN A 455 -2.94 -16.01 -9.96
C ASN A 455 -3.62 -15.23 -8.83
N MET A 456 -2.87 -14.81 -7.80
CA MET A 456 -3.36 -13.95 -6.72
C MET A 456 -3.95 -12.61 -7.18
N GLU A 457 -3.48 -12.08 -8.32
CA GLU A 457 -3.86 -10.76 -8.84
C GLU A 457 -5.16 -10.79 -9.66
N THR A 458 -5.75 -11.96 -9.89
CA THR A 458 -6.94 -12.10 -10.73
C THR A 458 -8.11 -12.64 -9.93
N PRO A 459 -9.35 -12.20 -10.22
CA PRO A 459 -10.48 -12.57 -9.39
C PRO A 459 -10.98 -14.00 -9.63
N SER A 460 -10.90 -14.55 -10.84
CA SER A 460 -11.52 -15.84 -11.14
C SER A 460 -10.97 -16.51 -12.41
N GLU A 461 -11.25 -17.81 -12.56
CA GLU A 461 -11.12 -18.54 -13.83
C GLU A 461 -12.31 -18.31 -14.78
N ASP A 462 -13.38 -17.66 -14.29
CA ASP A 462 -14.64 -17.46 -15.01
C ASP A 462 -14.73 -16.09 -15.72
N PRO A 463 -15.04 -16.05 -17.03
CA PRO A 463 -15.16 -14.79 -17.77
C PRO A 463 -16.27 -13.84 -17.28
N LEU A 464 -17.40 -14.35 -16.75
CA LEU A 464 -18.48 -13.50 -16.24
C LEU A 464 -18.10 -12.86 -14.90
N VAL A 465 -17.47 -13.62 -14.00
CA VAL A 465 -16.96 -13.08 -12.72
C VAL A 465 -15.92 -12.00 -12.98
N ASN A 466 -14.95 -12.25 -13.87
CA ASN A 466 -13.95 -11.24 -14.26
C ASN A 466 -14.60 -10.01 -14.92
N SER A 467 -15.65 -10.21 -15.72
CA SER A 467 -16.40 -9.11 -16.35
C SER A 467 -17.11 -8.23 -15.31
N LYS A 468 -17.84 -8.84 -14.36
CA LYS A 468 -18.53 -8.11 -13.29
C LYS A 468 -17.54 -7.42 -12.36
N TYR A 469 -16.44 -8.08 -12.00
CA TYR A 469 -15.35 -7.49 -11.22
C TYR A 469 -14.74 -6.28 -11.93
N GLY A 470 -14.36 -6.43 -13.20
CA GLY A 470 -13.75 -5.38 -14.00
C GLY A 470 -14.65 -4.15 -14.16
N VAL A 471 -15.95 -4.37 -14.43
CA VAL A 471 -16.94 -3.28 -14.50
C VAL A 471 -17.11 -2.59 -13.15
N ALA A 472 -17.26 -3.35 -12.06
CA ALA A 472 -17.46 -2.79 -10.73
C ALA A 472 -16.25 -1.98 -10.25
N TYR A 473 -15.04 -2.54 -10.38
CA TYR A 473 -13.81 -1.82 -10.06
C TYR A 473 -13.66 -0.57 -10.93
N THR A 474 -13.98 -0.69 -12.24
CA THR A 474 -13.83 0.44 -13.16
C THR A 474 -14.71 1.62 -12.73
N LYS A 475 -15.98 1.33 -12.43
CA LYS A 475 -16.91 2.35 -11.97
C LYS A 475 -16.51 2.90 -10.61
N GLY A 476 -16.20 2.04 -9.64
CA GLY A 476 -15.88 2.46 -8.29
C GLY A 476 -14.61 3.33 -8.21
N LEU A 477 -13.62 3.10 -9.08
CA LEU A 477 -12.42 3.94 -9.07
C LEU A 477 -12.64 5.28 -9.79
N GLN A 478 -13.34 5.26 -10.93
CA GLN A 478 -13.47 6.43 -11.82
C GLN A 478 -14.62 7.37 -11.43
N GLU A 479 -15.74 6.80 -11.00
CA GLU A 479 -16.90 7.57 -10.56
C GLU A 479 -16.66 8.12 -9.15
N GLY A 480 -17.30 9.24 -8.83
CA GLY A 480 -17.12 9.88 -7.52
C GLY A 480 -18.18 10.91 -7.22
N LYS A 481 -17.91 11.74 -6.20
CA LYS A 481 -18.88 12.72 -5.67
C LYS A 481 -19.34 13.74 -6.70
N ASP A 482 -18.50 14.06 -7.68
CA ASP A 482 -18.79 14.99 -8.75
C ASP A 482 -18.63 14.33 -10.12
N LYS A 483 -19.71 14.29 -10.90
CA LYS A 483 -19.78 13.65 -12.21
C LYS A 483 -19.14 14.47 -13.33
N ARG A 484 -18.78 15.73 -13.07
CA ARG A 484 -18.05 16.58 -14.03
C ARG A 484 -16.63 16.07 -14.28
N PHE A 485 -16.04 15.40 -13.29
CA PHE A 485 -14.66 14.95 -13.33
C PHE A 485 -14.52 13.48 -12.93
N LEU A 486 -13.46 12.84 -13.42
CA LEU A 486 -13.03 11.53 -12.98
C LEU A 486 -12.40 11.63 -11.58
N GLN A 487 -12.77 10.73 -10.68
CA GLN A 487 -12.10 10.58 -9.39
C GLN A 487 -10.67 10.08 -9.59
N ALA A 488 -10.46 9.03 -10.38
CA ALA A 488 -9.17 8.54 -10.83
C ALA A 488 -9.34 7.83 -12.18
N VAL A 489 -8.25 7.40 -12.82
CA VAL A 489 -8.29 6.68 -14.10
C VAL A 489 -7.98 5.20 -13.87
N VAL A 490 -8.84 4.33 -14.40
CA VAL A 490 -8.62 2.88 -14.43
C VAL A 490 -7.79 2.51 -15.63
N THR A 491 -6.88 1.56 -15.47
CA THR A 491 -6.14 0.96 -16.57
C THR A 491 -6.23 -0.56 -16.50
N LEU A 492 -7.10 -1.12 -17.33
CA LEU A 492 -7.35 -2.56 -17.40
C LEU A 492 -6.08 -3.28 -17.85
N LYS A 493 -5.69 -4.35 -17.17
CA LYS A 493 -4.50 -5.12 -17.56
C LYS A 493 -4.68 -6.63 -17.45
N HIS A 494 -3.90 -7.43 -18.19
CA HIS A 494 -2.96 -7.05 -19.26
C HIS A 494 -3.57 -7.49 -20.59
N TYR A 495 -3.84 -6.53 -21.47
CA TYR A 495 -4.52 -6.75 -22.75
C TYR A 495 -3.51 -7.27 -23.78
N ALA A 496 -3.60 -8.52 -24.26
CA ALA A 496 -4.57 -9.55 -23.92
C ALA A 496 -3.92 -10.94 -23.90
N ALA A 497 -4.70 -11.93 -23.44
CA ALA A 497 -4.31 -13.34 -23.36
C ALA A 497 -2.98 -13.57 -22.59
N TYR A 498 -2.79 -12.79 -21.53
CA TYR A 498 -1.65 -12.88 -20.63
C TYR A 498 -2.03 -13.63 -19.36
N SER A 499 -1.42 -14.80 -19.15
CA SER A 499 -1.57 -15.62 -17.94
C SER A 499 -0.36 -16.55 -17.80
N TYR A 500 0.83 -15.96 -17.94
CA TYR A 500 2.12 -16.63 -18.11
C TYR A 500 3.27 -15.68 -17.73
N GLU A 501 4.20 -16.11 -16.88
CA GLU A 501 5.38 -15.33 -16.50
C GLU A 501 6.68 -15.91 -17.10
N HIS A 502 7.00 -17.14 -16.74
CA HIS A 502 8.23 -17.84 -17.11
C HIS A 502 8.05 -19.33 -16.88
N TYR A 503 8.04 -20.10 -17.95
CA TYR A 503 7.95 -21.56 -17.91
C TYR A 503 8.78 -22.19 -19.03
N ASP A 504 9.40 -23.33 -18.79
CA ASP A 504 10.16 -24.08 -19.82
C ASP A 504 11.19 -23.21 -20.59
N GLY A 505 11.89 -22.33 -19.86
CA GLY A 505 12.91 -21.42 -20.40
C GLY A 505 12.40 -20.27 -21.28
N ILE A 506 11.08 -20.09 -21.40
CA ILE A 506 10.48 -19.00 -22.17
C ILE A 506 9.95 -17.94 -21.20
N ASP A 507 10.49 -16.73 -21.32
CA ASP A 507 10.06 -15.52 -20.61
C ASP A 507 8.78 -14.92 -21.24
N ARG A 508 7.95 -14.27 -20.41
CA ARG A 508 6.71 -13.57 -20.82
C ARG A 508 6.85 -12.59 -21.98
N MET A 509 8.00 -11.91 -22.12
CA MET A 509 8.25 -10.98 -23.23
C MET A 509 8.56 -11.71 -24.55
N ALA A 510 9.06 -12.95 -24.47
CA ALA A 510 9.30 -13.81 -25.63
C ALA A 510 8.10 -14.71 -25.96
N PHE A 511 7.19 -14.93 -25.00
CA PHE A 511 6.04 -15.81 -25.16
C PHE A 511 5.10 -15.36 -26.29
N ASN A 512 4.70 -16.31 -27.13
CA ASN A 512 3.71 -16.11 -28.18
C ASN A 512 2.46 -16.93 -27.86
N ALA A 513 1.45 -16.27 -27.32
CA ALA A 513 0.15 -16.87 -27.04
C ALA A 513 -0.55 -17.17 -28.37
N VAL A 514 -0.68 -18.46 -28.69
CA VAL A 514 -1.46 -18.95 -29.83
C VAL A 514 -2.88 -19.22 -29.37
N VAL A 515 -3.80 -18.35 -29.76
CA VAL A 515 -5.19 -18.34 -29.28
C VAL A 515 -6.14 -18.50 -30.46
N SER A 516 -7.12 -19.40 -30.33
CA SER A 516 -8.18 -19.57 -31.33
C SER A 516 -9.20 -18.42 -31.23
N ARG A 517 -9.98 -18.20 -32.29
CA ARG A 517 -11.08 -17.21 -32.24
C ARG A 517 -12.11 -17.57 -31.18
N TYR A 518 -12.40 -18.86 -31.05
CA TYR A 518 -13.24 -19.40 -29.98
C TYR A 518 -12.73 -18.98 -28.61
N ASP A 519 -11.51 -19.41 -28.21
CA ASP A 519 -10.98 -19.15 -26.87
C ASP A 519 -10.85 -17.64 -26.60
N PHE A 520 -10.48 -16.87 -27.62
CA PHE A 520 -10.36 -15.42 -27.48
C PHE A 520 -11.71 -14.75 -27.20
N ALA A 521 -12.73 -15.05 -28.00
CA ALA A 521 -14.06 -14.46 -27.84
C ALA A 521 -14.78 -14.97 -26.58
N ASP A 522 -14.60 -16.26 -26.26
CA ASP A 522 -15.29 -16.95 -25.18
C ASP A 522 -14.65 -16.72 -23.80
N THR A 523 -13.32 -16.60 -23.73
CA THR A 523 -12.59 -16.60 -22.46
C THR A 523 -11.72 -15.36 -22.25
N TYR A 524 -10.88 -14.96 -23.22
CA TYR A 524 -9.86 -13.93 -22.98
C TYR A 524 -10.32 -12.48 -23.18
N LEU A 525 -11.33 -12.25 -24.05
CA LEU A 525 -11.87 -10.93 -24.37
C LEU A 525 -13.02 -10.44 -23.46
N PRO A 526 -13.95 -11.28 -22.95
CA PRO A 526 -15.17 -10.83 -22.30
C PRO A 526 -14.97 -9.78 -21.21
N ALA A 527 -13.99 -9.98 -20.31
CA ALA A 527 -13.74 -9.06 -19.21
C ALA A 527 -13.26 -7.67 -19.67
N PHE A 528 -12.40 -7.61 -20.70
CA PHE A 528 -11.96 -6.35 -21.31
C PHE A 528 -13.13 -5.67 -22.04
N LYS A 529 -13.88 -6.44 -22.84
CA LYS A 529 -15.08 -5.94 -23.54
C LYS A 529 -16.08 -5.34 -22.57
N ALA A 530 -16.42 -6.04 -21.49
CA ALA A 530 -17.37 -5.57 -20.49
C ALA A 530 -16.87 -4.31 -19.78
N SER A 531 -15.61 -4.28 -19.34
CA SER A 531 -15.02 -3.14 -18.64
C SER A 531 -14.91 -1.89 -19.53
N VAL A 532 -14.63 -2.04 -20.82
CA VAL A 532 -14.62 -0.94 -21.79
C VAL A 532 -16.04 -0.47 -22.11
N VAL A 533 -16.93 -1.38 -22.50
CA VAL A 533 -18.26 -1.03 -23.02
C VAL A 533 -19.21 -0.60 -21.91
N HIS A 534 -19.24 -1.32 -20.78
CA HIS A 534 -20.16 -1.08 -19.67
C HIS A 534 -19.51 -0.37 -18.48
N GLY A 535 -18.22 -0.63 -18.22
CA GLY A 535 -17.46 0.07 -17.19
C GLY A 535 -16.97 1.46 -17.63
N LYS A 536 -16.86 1.70 -18.95
CA LYS A 536 -16.29 2.93 -19.54
C LYS A 536 -14.87 3.20 -19.05
N ALA A 537 -14.05 2.15 -18.98
CA ALA A 537 -12.65 2.25 -18.61
C ALA A 537 -11.91 3.28 -19.49
N LYS A 538 -11.02 4.07 -18.87
CA LYS A 538 -10.28 5.13 -19.54
C LYS A 538 -8.83 4.76 -19.89
N GLY A 539 -8.34 3.63 -19.42
CA GLY A 539 -7.02 3.09 -19.70
C GLY A 539 -7.06 1.60 -20.00
N VAL A 540 -6.16 1.16 -20.89
CA VAL A 540 -5.84 -0.26 -21.12
C VAL A 540 -4.32 -0.42 -21.21
N MET A 541 -3.78 -1.45 -20.58
CA MET A 541 -2.35 -1.78 -20.65
C MET A 541 -2.14 -2.94 -21.62
N CYS A 542 -1.36 -2.73 -22.69
CA CYS A 542 -0.95 -3.82 -23.57
C CYS A 542 0.10 -4.71 -22.88
N SER A 543 -0.06 -6.04 -23.00
CA SER A 543 0.78 -7.03 -22.33
C SER A 543 2.16 -7.21 -22.98
N TYR A 544 3.03 -7.95 -22.30
CA TYR A 544 4.36 -8.33 -22.76
C TYR A 544 4.37 -9.26 -23.98
N ASN A 545 3.49 -10.25 -23.97
CA ASN A 545 3.51 -11.36 -24.92
C ASN A 545 3.10 -10.93 -26.33
N SER A 546 3.37 -11.81 -27.30
CA SER A 546 2.70 -11.78 -28.59
C SER A 546 1.37 -12.53 -28.51
N VAL A 547 0.39 -12.13 -29.33
CA VAL A 547 -0.82 -12.92 -29.60
C VAL A 547 -0.82 -13.24 -31.09
N ASN A 548 -0.89 -14.52 -31.43
CA ASN A 548 -0.88 -15.04 -32.80
C ASN A 548 0.25 -14.45 -33.67
N GLY A 549 1.44 -14.31 -33.08
CA GLY A 549 2.65 -13.84 -33.76
C GLY A 549 2.92 -12.34 -33.68
N MET A 550 1.96 -11.53 -33.23
CA MET A 550 2.11 -10.06 -33.14
C MET A 550 2.32 -9.61 -31.69
N PRO A 551 3.38 -8.85 -31.37
CA PRO A 551 3.58 -8.28 -30.03
C PRO A 551 2.42 -7.37 -29.62
N MET A 552 1.82 -7.56 -28.45
CA MET A 552 0.57 -6.88 -28.07
C MET A 552 0.67 -5.35 -28.09
N CYS A 553 1.80 -4.77 -27.67
CA CYS A 553 1.99 -3.33 -27.73
C CYS A 553 2.24 -2.76 -29.15
N ALA A 554 2.44 -3.61 -30.16
CA ALA A 554 2.53 -3.25 -31.57
C ALA A 554 1.48 -3.99 -32.42
N ASN A 555 0.33 -4.34 -31.82
CA ASN A 555 -0.74 -5.09 -32.46
C ASN A 555 -1.89 -4.14 -32.85
N GLU A 556 -1.78 -3.51 -34.03
CA GLU A 556 -2.80 -2.58 -34.56
C GLU A 556 -4.21 -3.20 -34.60
N GLN A 557 -4.28 -4.49 -34.91
CA GLN A 557 -5.53 -5.24 -35.03
C GLN A 557 -6.28 -5.33 -33.69
N LEU A 558 -5.58 -5.60 -32.60
CA LEU A 558 -6.20 -5.68 -31.29
C LEU A 558 -6.34 -4.32 -30.60
N ASN A 559 -5.40 -3.40 -30.81
CA ASN A 559 -5.38 -2.10 -30.11
C ASN A 559 -6.21 -1.03 -30.83
N SER A 560 -6.05 -0.86 -32.14
CA SER A 560 -6.78 0.15 -32.90
C SER A 560 -8.09 -0.41 -33.44
N LYS A 561 -8.08 -1.57 -34.11
CA LYS A 561 -9.31 -2.08 -34.75
C LYS A 561 -10.30 -2.65 -33.75
N LEU A 562 -9.91 -3.65 -32.96
CA LEU A 562 -10.84 -4.25 -32.01
C LEU A 562 -11.17 -3.29 -30.87
N LEU A 563 -10.16 -2.83 -30.12
CA LEU A 563 -10.40 -2.07 -28.90
C LEU A 563 -11.00 -0.68 -29.17
N ARG A 564 -10.46 0.10 -30.12
CA ARG A 564 -11.00 1.44 -30.42
C ARG A 564 -12.18 1.40 -31.39
N ASP A 565 -12.01 0.84 -32.60
CA ASP A 565 -13.02 0.96 -33.65
C ASP A 565 -14.27 0.10 -33.33
N VAL A 566 -14.10 -1.14 -32.84
CA VAL A 566 -15.24 -2.04 -32.58
C VAL A 566 -15.82 -1.88 -31.17
N LEU A 567 -14.97 -1.82 -30.14
CA LEU A 567 -15.45 -1.72 -28.75
C LEU A 567 -15.70 -0.26 -28.29
N GLY A 568 -15.31 0.73 -29.11
CA GLY A 568 -15.54 2.15 -28.83
C GLY A 568 -14.65 2.71 -27.71
N PHE A 569 -13.47 2.13 -27.47
CA PHE A 569 -12.54 2.62 -26.45
C PHE A 569 -12.00 4.02 -26.81
N ASP A 570 -12.29 5.01 -25.96
CA ASP A 570 -11.96 6.43 -26.17
C ASP A 570 -10.84 6.95 -25.26
N GLY A 571 -10.20 6.06 -24.51
CA GLY A 571 -9.14 6.33 -23.54
C GLY A 571 -7.72 6.17 -24.08
N TYR A 572 -6.75 6.02 -23.17
CA TYR A 572 -5.33 5.80 -23.51
C TYR A 572 -4.91 4.34 -23.42
N ILE A 573 -3.90 3.96 -24.21
CA ILE A 573 -3.24 2.66 -24.10
C ILE A 573 -1.83 2.87 -23.58
N THR A 574 -1.44 2.17 -22.52
CA THR A 574 -0.06 2.17 -22.01
C THR A 574 0.62 0.83 -22.29
N SER A 575 1.93 0.85 -22.48
CA SER A 575 2.71 -0.38 -22.43
C SER A 575 2.86 -0.88 -21.00
N ASP A 576 2.92 -2.19 -20.84
CA ASP A 576 3.54 -2.78 -19.65
C ASP A 576 5.02 -2.36 -19.56
N SER A 577 5.60 -2.40 -18.36
CA SER A 577 6.95 -1.90 -18.07
C SER A 577 8.01 -2.70 -18.82
N GLY A 578 8.57 -2.12 -19.88
CA GLY A 578 9.55 -2.76 -20.75
C GLY A 578 8.99 -3.50 -21.96
N ALA A 579 7.66 -3.61 -22.13
CA ALA A 579 7.05 -4.39 -23.21
C ALA A 579 7.47 -3.91 -24.61
N ILE A 580 7.59 -2.60 -24.84
CA ILE A 580 8.05 -2.04 -26.13
C ILE A 580 9.52 -2.41 -26.39
N ALA A 581 10.38 -2.37 -25.37
CA ALA A 581 11.77 -2.81 -25.51
C ALA A 581 11.83 -4.33 -25.76
N GLY A 582 10.90 -5.08 -25.14
CA GLY A 582 10.62 -6.51 -25.33
C GLY A 582 10.52 -6.95 -26.79
N ILE A 583 9.85 -6.14 -27.60
CA ILE A 583 9.66 -6.37 -29.05
C ILE A 583 11.00 -6.58 -29.78
N TYR A 584 12.03 -5.83 -29.38
CA TYR A 584 13.35 -5.90 -29.97
C TYR A 584 14.27 -6.90 -29.25
N HIS A 585 14.43 -6.75 -27.92
CA HIS A 585 15.45 -7.45 -27.15
C HIS A 585 15.13 -8.93 -26.93
N GLN A 586 13.88 -9.27 -26.59
CA GLN A 586 13.48 -10.64 -26.26
C GLN A 586 12.81 -11.31 -27.47
N ARG A 587 11.96 -10.58 -28.20
CA ARG A 587 11.16 -11.15 -29.29
C ARG A 587 11.84 -11.12 -30.65
N HIS A 588 12.83 -10.25 -30.83
CA HIS A 588 13.53 -10.00 -32.10
C HIS A 588 12.57 -9.74 -33.28
N TYR A 589 11.43 -9.08 -33.01
CA TYR A 589 10.41 -8.81 -34.01
C TYR A 589 10.81 -7.66 -34.94
N THR A 590 11.52 -6.66 -34.41
CA THR A 590 12.06 -5.53 -35.17
C THR A 590 13.57 -5.62 -35.32
N LYS A 591 14.12 -4.93 -36.32
CA LYS A 591 15.58 -4.85 -36.54
C LYS A 591 16.28 -3.87 -35.61
N THR A 592 15.56 -2.89 -35.06
CA THR A 592 16.08 -1.87 -34.15
C THR A 592 15.09 -1.60 -33.03
N LEU A 593 15.59 -1.03 -31.93
CA LEU A 593 14.77 -0.60 -30.79
C LEU A 593 13.82 0.54 -31.18
N CYS A 594 14.28 1.51 -31.96
CA CYS A 594 13.43 2.63 -32.39
C CYS A 594 12.33 2.20 -33.35
N GLU A 595 12.55 1.16 -34.17
CA GLU A 595 11.47 0.57 -34.96
C GLU A 595 10.37 -0.05 -34.08
N ALA A 596 10.72 -0.63 -32.93
CA ALA A 596 9.73 -1.12 -31.97
C ALA A 596 8.89 0.03 -31.39
N GLY A 597 9.53 1.14 -31.01
CA GLY A 597 8.84 2.36 -30.58
C GLY A 597 7.91 2.92 -31.65
N ARG A 598 8.38 2.96 -32.91
CA ARG A 598 7.61 3.41 -34.07
C ARG A 598 6.36 2.56 -34.31
N LEU A 599 6.50 1.24 -34.31
CA LEU A 599 5.36 0.33 -34.51
C LEU A 599 4.37 0.40 -33.35
N ALA A 600 4.85 0.53 -32.12
CA ALA A 600 3.99 0.60 -30.94
C ALA A 600 3.06 1.83 -30.97
N ILE A 601 3.61 3.02 -31.25
CA ILE A 601 2.80 4.25 -31.29
C ILE A 601 1.84 4.26 -32.49
N LEU A 602 2.26 3.75 -33.65
CA LEU A 602 1.38 3.60 -34.82
C LEU A 602 0.25 2.58 -34.60
N SER A 603 0.50 1.58 -33.76
CA SER A 603 -0.49 0.58 -33.36
C SER A 603 -1.44 1.07 -32.26
N GLY A 604 -1.27 2.30 -31.77
CA GLY A 604 -2.16 2.94 -30.80
C GLY A 604 -1.73 2.87 -29.35
N THR A 605 -0.51 2.38 -29.05
CA THR A 605 0.08 2.43 -27.71
C THR A 605 0.54 3.86 -27.41
N ASP A 606 -0.22 4.59 -26.61
CA ASP A 606 -0.03 6.03 -26.39
C ASP A 606 1.12 6.32 -25.41
N VAL A 607 1.20 5.56 -24.31
CA VAL A 607 2.20 5.78 -23.24
C VAL A 607 3.20 4.62 -23.20
N ASN A 608 4.49 4.93 -23.14
CA ASN A 608 5.53 3.93 -22.93
C ASN A 608 5.97 3.89 -21.46
N SER A 609 5.69 2.77 -20.81
CA SER A 609 6.32 2.40 -19.54
C SER A 609 7.73 1.85 -19.82
N GLY A 610 8.71 2.75 -19.86
CA GLY A 610 10.09 2.47 -20.29
C GLY A 610 10.76 3.73 -20.80
N SER A 611 11.79 3.61 -21.63
CA SER A 611 12.54 4.75 -22.18
C SER A 611 12.55 4.84 -23.70
N VAL A 612 11.91 3.89 -24.40
CA VAL A 612 11.99 3.79 -25.87
C VAL A 612 11.40 5.02 -26.54
N TYR A 613 10.27 5.54 -26.04
CA TYR A 613 9.66 6.74 -26.63
C TYR A 613 10.57 7.96 -26.49
N LYS A 614 11.04 8.22 -25.25
CA LYS A 614 12.00 9.28 -24.95
C LYS A 614 13.29 9.21 -25.76
N GLN A 615 13.79 8.00 -26.06
CA GLN A 615 15.03 7.81 -26.80
C GLN A 615 14.86 7.97 -28.32
N CYS A 616 13.69 7.65 -28.87
CA CYS A 616 13.55 7.41 -30.31
C CYS A 616 12.58 8.34 -31.04
N LEU A 617 11.48 8.78 -30.42
CA LEU A 617 10.38 9.40 -31.19
C LEU A 617 10.76 10.74 -31.84
N GLU A 618 11.54 11.58 -31.14
CA GLU A 618 11.94 12.88 -31.67
C GLU A 618 12.81 12.75 -32.93
N GLU A 619 13.77 11.82 -32.93
CA GLU A 619 14.60 11.52 -34.11
C GLU A 619 13.76 10.92 -35.25
N LEU A 620 12.84 10.00 -34.94
CA LEU A 620 11.97 9.38 -35.95
C LEU A 620 11.06 10.39 -36.64
N VAL A 621 10.55 11.38 -35.90
CA VAL A 621 9.72 12.46 -36.48
C VAL A 621 10.58 13.41 -37.33
N THR A 622 11.71 13.87 -36.78
CA THR A 622 12.59 14.83 -37.48
C THR A 622 13.26 14.23 -38.73
N SER A 623 13.49 12.92 -38.76
CA SER A 623 13.98 12.18 -39.94
C SER A 623 12.88 11.76 -40.93
N GLY A 624 11.60 12.03 -40.63
CA GLY A 624 10.47 11.70 -41.50
C GLY A 624 10.04 10.22 -41.50
N GLN A 625 10.56 9.41 -40.56
CA GLN A 625 10.22 7.98 -40.42
C GLN A 625 8.93 7.76 -39.63
N LEU A 626 8.51 8.73 -38.80
CA LEU A 626 7.25 8.74 -38.06
C LEU A 626 6.53 10.07 -38.33
N PRO A 627 5.23 10.07 -38.71
CA PRO A 627 4.49 11.32 -38.79
C PRO A 627 4.27 11.92 -37.40
N GLU A 628 4.53 13.22 -37.21
CA GLU A 628 4.29 13.92 -35.93
C GLU A 628 2.84 13.74 -35.45
N LYS A 629 1.89 13.62 -36.40
CA LYS A 629 0.48 13.31 -36.12
C LYS A 629 0.30 12.10 -35.19
N ALA A 630 1.14 11.07 -35.29
CA ALA A 630 1.02 9.90 -34.41
C ALA A 630 1.32 10.26 -32.94
N VAL A 631 2.31 11.13 -32.71
CA VAL A 631 2.63 11.68 -31.38
C VAL A 631 1.51 12.59 -30.90
N ASP A 632 0.97 13.45 -31.77
CA ASP A 632 -0.16 14.33 -31.45
C ASP A 632 -1.43 13.56 -31.10
N ASP A 633 -1.72 12.47 -31.81
CA ASP A 633 -2.88 11.61 -31.54
C ASP A 633 -2.77 10.94 -30.16
N ALA A 634 -1.59 10.43 -29.80
CA ALA A 634 -1.33 9.89 -28.48
C ALA A 634 -1.44 10.95 -27.38
N MET A 635 -0.83 12.13 -27.60
CA MET A 635 -0.86 13.24 -26.65
C MET A 635 -2.27 13.80 -26.46
N ARG A 636 -3.08 13.88 -27.52
CA ARG A 636 -4.49 14.32 -27.46
C ARG A 636 -5.30 13.44 -26.51
N ARG A 637 -5.13 12.11 -26.58
CA ARG A 637 -5.84 11.15 -25.71
C ARG A 637 -5.41 11.32 -24.25
N THR A 638 -4.11 11.41 -23.99
CA THR A 638 -3.59 11.54 -22.62
C THR A 638 -3.89 12.91 -22.01
N LEU A 639 -3.86 14.00 -22.79
CA LEU A 639 -4.30 15.33 -22.33
C LEU A 639 -5.80 15.36 -22.03
N LYS A 640 -6.64 14.78 -22.89
CA LYS A 640 -8.09 14.68 -22.64
C LYS A 640 -8.37 14.09 -21.27
N LEU A 641 -7.68 13.02 -20.88
CA LEU A 641 -7.84 12.41 -19.55
C LEU A 641 -7.45 13.34 -18.41
N ARG A 642 -6.38 14.13 -18.56
CA ARG A 642 -5.97 15.12 -17.55
C ARG A 642 -7.00 16.24 -17.38
N PHE A 643 -7.68 16.65 -18.46
CA PHE A 643 -8.84 17.55 -18.37
C PHE A 643 -10.05 16.86 -17.72
N GLU A 644 -10.35 15.60 -18.08
CA GLU A 644 -11.43 14.84 -17.44
C GLU A 644 -11.17 14.62 -15.93
N LEU A 645 -9.91 14.57 -15.48
CA LEU A 645 -9.51 14.56 -14.07
C LEU A 645 -9.66 15.93 -13.38
N GLY A 646 -10.01 16.99 -14.13
CA GLY A 646 -10.16 18.35 -13.64
C GLY A 646 -8.84 19.02 -13.22
N LEU A 647 -7.71 18.65 -13.83
CA LEU A 647 -6.39 19.17 -13.45
C LEU A 647 -6.12 20.60 -13.96
N PHE A 648 -6.97 21.11 -14.85
CA PHE A 648 -6.86 22.44 -15.47
C PHE A 648 -8.03 23.36 -15.10
N ASP A 649 -8.90 22.93 -14.18
CA ASP A 649 -10.15 23.61 -13.86
C ASP A 649 -10.07 24.36 -12.52
N PRO A 650 -10.94 25.37 -12.29
CA PRO A 650 -10.98 26.10 -11.03
C PRO A 650 -11.25 25.18 -9.84
N ILE A 651 -10.45 25.30 -8.79
CA ILE A 651 -10.49 24.37 -7.65
C ILE A 651 -11.61 24.66 -6.64
N ASP A 652 -12.13 25.89 -6.58
CA ASP A 652 -13.02 26.34 -5.50
C ASP A 652 -14.30 25.49 -5.39
N ASP A 653 -14.79 25.00 -6.53
CA ASP A 653 -15.98 24.15 -6.66
C ASP A 653 -15.62 22.77 -7.22
N GLN A 654 -14.50 22.18 -6.80
CA GLN A 654 -14.10 20.83 -7.21
C GLN A 654 -13.67 19.98 -6.01
N PRO A 655 -14.48 19.01 -5.55
CA PRO A 655 -14.22 18.27 -4.32
C PRO A 655 -12.92 17.46 -4.34
N TYR A 656 -12.47 17.02 -5.51
CA TYR A 656 -11.26 16.21 -5.67
C TYR A 656 -9.95 16.98 -5.39
N TRP A 657 -9.98 18.31 -5.27
CA TRP A 657 -8.83 19.12 -4.82
C TRP A 657 -8.82 19.38 -3.31
N HIS A 658 -9.89 19.01 -2.61
CA HIS A 658 -10.08 19.30 -1.18
C HIS A 658 -10.17 18.03 -0.33
N VAL A 659 -9.71 16.90 -0.87
CA VAL A 659 -9.66 15.65 -0.11
C VAL A 659 -8.63 15.80 1.00
N ALA A 660 -9.03 15.56 2.24
CA ALA A 660 -8.15 15.76 3.38
C ALA A 660 -7.25 14.53 3.63
N PRO A 661 -6.01 14.71 4.10
CA PRO A 661 -5.14 13.59 4.51
C PRO A 661 -5.78 12.64 5.52
N SER A 662 -6.66 13.16 6.38
CA SER A 662 -7.42 12.37 7.37
C SER A 662 -8.46 11.44 6.76
N GLU A 663 -8.76 11.57 5.47
CA GLU A 663 -9.67 10.68 4.73
C GLU A 663 -8.96 9.44 4.15
N VAL A 664 -7.64 9.30 4.37
CA VAL A 664 -6.87 8.08 4.08
C VAL A 664 -6.86 7.17 5.30
N ASN A 665 -7.16 5.89 5.11
CA ASN A 665 -7.10 4.85 6.15
C ASN A 665 -7.97 5.16 7.37
N THR A 666 -9.19 5.59 7.05
CA THR A 666 -10.27 5.84 8.01
C THR A 666 -10.66 4.57 8.79
N ALA A 667 -11.47 4.74 9.83
CA ALA A 667 -12.02 3.57 10.55
C ALA A 667 -12.93 2.74 9.64
N GLU A 668 -13.71 3.40 8.78
CA GLU A 668 -14.67 2.79 7.86
C GLU A 668 -13.97 1.98 6.77
N SER A 669 -12.90 2.51 6.17
CA SER A 669 -12.10 1.80 5.16
C SER A 669 -11.41 0.55 5.73
N ARG A 670 -10.87 0.64 6.95
CA ARG A 670 -10.31 -0.52 7.67
C ARG A 670 -11.35 -1.57 8.00
N LEU A 671 -12.53 -1.15 8.45
CA LEU A 671 -13.65 -2.06 8.72
C LEU A 671 -14.13 -2.74 7.45
N LEU A 672 -14.22 -1.99 6.33
CA LEU A 672 -14.52 -2.56 5.03
C LEU A 672 -13.48 -3.61 4.64
N SER A 673 -12.18 -3.30 4.73
CA SER A 673 -11.11 -4.26 4.43
C SER A 673 -11.23 -5.55 5.25
N LEU A 674 -11.43 -5.44 6.57
CA LEU A 674 -11.65 -6.59 7.44
C LEU A 674 -12.91 -7.40 7.07
N ASP A 675 -14.03 -6.74 6.76
CA ASP A 675 -15.27 -7.39 6.34
C ASP A 675 -15.10 -8.15 5.02
N LEU A 676 -14.46 -7.53 4.02
CA LEU A 676 -14.17 -8.17 2.75
C LEU A 676 -13.23 -9.38 2.93
N THR A 677 -12.21 -9.27 3.79
CA THR A 677 -11.35 -10.40 4.11
C THR A 677 -12.16 -11.54 4.75
N ARG A 678 -13.01 -11.28 5.75
CA ARG A 678 -13.85 -12.30 6.40
C ARG A 678 -14.78 -13.00 5.40
N LYS A 679 -15.40 -12.25 4.50
CA LYS A 679 -16.31 -12.78 3.47
C LYS A 679 -15.59 -13.58 2.37
N SER A 680 -14.28 -13.38 2.20
CA SER A 680 -13.49 -14.06 1.18
C SER A 680 -12.95 -15.43 1.59
N ILE A 681 -12.88 -15.72 2.90
CA ILE A 681 -12.31 -16.97 3.40
C ILE A 681 -13.27 -18.14 3.11
N VAL A 682 -12.74 -19.21 2.52
CA VAL A 682 -13.51 -20.37 2.07
C VAL A 682 -13.30 -21.53 3.03
N LEU A 683 -14.38 -22.06 3.60
CA LEU A 683 -14.32 -23.32 4.34
C LEU A 683 -14.48 -24.49 3.37
N LEU A 684 -13.41 -25.25 3.15
CA LEU A 684 -13.40 -26.36 2.18
C LEU A 684 -13.92 -27.65 2.79
N GLN A 685 -13.56 -27.94 4.04
CA GLN A 685 -13.88 -29.18 4.73
C GLN A 685 -14.11 -28.92 6.23
N ASN A 686 -15.09 -29.59 6.83
CA ASN A 686 -15.39 -29.49 8.27
C ASN A 686 -15.95 -30.81 8.85
N HIS A 687 -15.16 -31.88 8.83
CA HIS A 687 -15.58 -33.19 9.36
C HIS A 687 -15.82 -33.14 10.87
N GLY A 688 -16.93 -33.76 11.29
CA GLY A 688 -17.33 -33.80 12.70
C GLY A 688 -17.68 -32.44 13.31
N ASN A 689 -17.91 -31.41 12.48
CA ASN A 689 -18.18 -30.03 12.91
C ASN A 689 -17.12 -29.52 13.90
N ILE A 690 -15.84 -29.80 13.61
CA ILE A 690 -14.71 -29.37 14.44
C ILE A 690 -14.60 -27.84 14.52
N LEU A 691 -14.95 -27.15 13.45
CA LEU A 691 -15.06 -25.70 13.40
C LEU A 691 -16.54 -25.26 13.58
N PRO A 692 -16.80 -24.16 14.32
CA PRO A 692 -15.81 -23.29 14.98
C PRO A 692 -15.21 -23.90 16.26
N LEU A 693 -13.96 -23.54 16.56
CA LEU A 693 -13.22 -23.96 17.75
C LEU A 693 -13.78 -23.29 19.02
N ALA A 694 -13.79 -24.04 20.12
CA ALA A 694 -14.10 -23.47 21.43
C ALA A 694 -12.89 -22.68 22.00
N LYS A 695 -13.13 -21.43 22.38
CA LYS A 695 -12.14 -20.58 23.07
C LYS A 695 -11.73 -21.16 24.43
N GLY A 696 -10.49 -20.94 24.82
CA GLY A 696 -9.93 -21.37 26.11
C GLY A 696 -9.50 -22.84 26.18
N LYS A 697 -9.57 -23.59 25.07
CA LYS A 697 -9.06 -24.97 24.95
C LYS A 697 -7.59 -24.98 24.58
N LYS A 698 -6.87 -26.05 24.92
CA LYS A 698 -5.45 -26.17 24.56
C LYS A 698 -5.33 -26.32 23.06
N LEU A 699 -4.70 -25.35 22.41
CA LEU A 699 -4.56 -25.28 20.96
C LEU A 699 -3.08 -25.32 20.60
N ALA A 700 -2.70 -26.20 19.67
CA ALA A 700 -1.39 -26.17 19.06
C ALA A 700 -1.47 -25.41 17.72
N VAL A 701 -0.72 -24.31 17.61
CA VAL A 701 -0.59 -23.50 16.38
C VAL A 701 0.74 -23.83 15.73
N ILE A 702 0.71 -24.48 14.58
CA ILE A 702 1.89 -25.09 13.94
C ILE A 702 2.02 -24.63 12.50
N GLY A 703 3.25 -24.61 11.98
CA GLY A 703 3.51 -24.51 10.53
C GLY A 703 4.24 -23.23 10.14
N PRO A 704 4.78 -23.19 8.90
CA PRO A 704 5.64 -22.10 8.44
C PRO A 704 4.91 -20.75 8.39
N HIS A 705 3.59 -20.75 8.23
CA HIS A 705 2.79 -19.52 8.14
C HIS A 705 2.22 -19.03 9.48
N ALA A 706 2.37 -19.77 10.57
CA ALA A 706 1.81 -19.40 11.87
C ALA A 706 2.33 -18.04 12.40
N LYS A 707 3.58 -17.68 12.04
CA LYS A 707 4.20 -16.38 12.35
C LYS A 707 4.44 -15.52 11.11
N ALA A 708 3.80 -15.83 9.99
CA ALA A 708 3.97 -15.04 8.78
C ALA A 708 3.32 -13.66 8.92
N LYS A 709 3.98 -12.66 8.32
CA LYS A 709 3.45 -11.31 8.13
C LYS A 709 3.32 -11.02 6.64
N ARG A 710 4.45 -11.09 5.92
CA ARG A 710 4.51 -10.79 4.48
C ARG A 710 3.64 -11.69 3.62
N ALA A 711 3.58 -13.00 3.94
CA ALA A 711 2.84 -13.98 3.15
C ALA A 711 1.34 -13.69 3.09
N LEU A 712 0.76 -13.05 4.11
CA LEU A 712 -0.68 -12.73 4.11
C LEU A 712 -1.04 -11.71 3.03
N LEU A 713 -0.08 -10.92 2.55
CA LEU A 713 -0.36 -9.71 1.77
C LEU A 713 -0.27 -9.91 0.25
N GLY A 714 0.28 -11.01 -0.26
CA GLY A 714 0.48 -11.22 -1.70
C GLY A 714 1.44 -10.19 -2.32
N ASN A 715 1.10 -9.57 -3.45
CA ASN A 715 1.90 -8.53 -4.11
C ASN A 715 1.07 -7.26 -4.38
N TYR A 716 1.70 -6.18 -4.86
CA TYR A 716 1.05 -4.91 -5.22
C TYR A 716 0.08 -4.34 -4.15
N LEU A 717 0.46 -4.45 -2.88
CA LEU A 717 -0.36 -4.05 -1.73
C LEU A 717 -0.36 -2.53 -1.47
N GLY A 718 -1.43 -2.05 -0.84
CA GLY A 718 -1.46 -0.74 -0.17
C GLY A 718 -0.59 -0.76 1.10
N GLN A 719 0.34 0.19 1.22
CA GLN A 719 1.37 0.19 2.27
C GLN A 719 0.80 0.77 3.57
N MET A 720 0.14 -0.05 4.40
CA MET A 720 -0.43 0.37 5.70
C MET A 720 0.61 0.49 6.83
N CYS A 721 1.78 -0.13 6.69
CA CYS A 721 2.88 0.06 7.66
C CYS A 721 3.73 1.26 7.28
N HIS A 722 4.11 2.08 8.26
CA HIS A 722 5.11 3.12 8.03
C HIS A 722 6.46 2.49 7.63
N GLY A 723 7.04 2.98 6.54
CA GLY A 723 8.29 2.48 5.97
C GLY A 723 8.18 2.18 4.48
N ASP A 724 9.19 1.50 3.94
CA ASP A 724 9.22 1.05 2.54
C ASP A 724 8.29 -0.15 2.32
N TYR A 725 8.04 -0.51 1.06
CA TYR A 725 7.16 -1.63 0.65
C TYR A 725 7.45 -3.00 1.32
N LEU A 726 8.68 -3.23 1.76
CA LEU A 726 9.08 -4.47 2.44
C LEU A 726 8.78 -4.46 3.93
N GLU A 727 8.52 -3.28 4.51
CA GLU A 727 8.23 -3.10 5.93
C GLU A 727 6.81 -3.56 6.23
N VAL A 728 6.71 -4.69 6.90
CA VAL A 728 5.44 -5.33 7.30
C VAL A 728 5.36 -5.59 8.80
N GLY A 729 6.21 -4.92 9.58
CA GLY A 729 6.33 -5.13 11.02
C GLY A 729 5.03 -4.90 11.80
N CYS A 730 4.16 -4.02 11.30
CA CYS A 730 2.88 -3.68 11.91
C CYS A 730 1.75 -4.70 11.62
N VAL A 731 1.97 -5.65 10.70
CA VAL A 731 1.00 -6.70 10.38
C VAL A 731 0.96 -7.73 11.52
N GLN A 732 -0.25 -8.07 11.95
CA GLN A 732 -0.48 -9.11 12.95
C GLN A 732 -0.25 -10.50 12.36
N THR A 733 0.42 -11.38 13.09
CA THR A 733 0.59 -12.79 12.71
C THR A 733 -0.63 -13.64 13.09
N PRO A 734 -0.89 -14.77 12.41
CA PRO A 734 -1.95 -15.70 12.81
C PRO A 734 -1.81 -16.19 14.26
N LEU A 735 -0.58 -16.47 14.71
CA LEU A 735 -0.32 -16.86 16.09
C LEU A 735 -0.72 -15.76 17.08
N GLU A 736 -0.41 -14.49 16.80
CA GLU A 736 -0.79 -13.37 17.66
C GLU A 736 -2.32 -13.23 17.74
N ALA A 737 -3.01 -13.29 16.60
CA ALA A 737 -4.48 -13.23 16.55
C ALA A 737 -5.14 -14.36 17.35
N ILE A 738 -4.70 -15.60 17.13
CA ILE A 738 -5.20 -16.77 17.87
C ILE A 738 -4.88 -16.67 19.36
N THR A 739 -3.67 -16.21 19.72
CA THR A 739 -3.27 -16.07 21.12
C THR A 739 -4.15 -15.06 21.86
N VAL A 740 -4.54 -13.97 21.19
CA VAL A 740 -5.49 -12.99 21.73
C VAL A 740 -6.88 -13.61 21.90
N ALA A 741 -7.37 -14.35 20.91
CA ALA A 741 -8.71 -14.95 20.96
C ALA A 741 -8.84 -16.13 21.94
N ASN A 742 -7.80 -16.96 22.08
CA ASN A 742 -7.84 -18.23 22.84
C ASN A 742 -7.14 -18.15 24.22
N GLY A 743 -6.29 -17.14 24.41
CA GLY A 743 -5.46 -16.95 25.59
C GLY A 743 -4.07 -17.61 25.47
N ALA A 744 -3.04 -16.90 25.96
CA ALA A 744 -1.65 -17.33 25.89
C ALA A 744 -1.35 -18.64 26.64
N SER A 745 -1.97 -18.85 27.81
CA SER A 745 -1.79 -20.09 28.58
C SER A 745 -2.37 -21.33 27.89
N ASN A 746 -3.27 -21.13 26.92
CA ASN A 746 -3.96 -22.18 26.20
C ASN A 746 -3.41 -22.36 24.77
N THR A 747 -2.46 -21.55 24.34
CA THR A 747 -1.92 -21.57 22.97
C THR A 747 -0.46 -21.98 22.98
N VAL A 748 -0.15 -23.11 22.35
CA VAL A 748 1.21 -23.62 22.20
C VAL A 748 1.63 -23.48 20.75
N TYR A 749 2.81 -22.92 20.51
CA TYR A 749 3.35 -22.73 19.17
C TYR A 749 4.51 -23.70 18.90
N ALA A 750 4.59 -24.20 17.66
CA ALA A 750 5.79 -24.82 17.12
C ALA A 750 5.94 -24.47 15.63
N LYS A 751 7.17 -24.22 15.16
CA LYS A 751 7.38 -23.87 13.74
C LYS A 751 7.11 -25.06 12.81
N GLY A 752 7.59 -26.25 13.18
CA GLY A 752 7.51 -27.45 12.33
C GLY A 752 8.53 -27.42 11.20
N SER A 753 8.21 -26.77 10.08
CA SER A 753 9.03 -26.69 8.86
C SER A 753 9.20 -25.25 8.35
N GLY A 754 9.99 -25.07 7.30
CA GLY A 754 9.92 -23.92 6.41
C GLY A 754 8.86 -24.11 5.31
N ILE A 755 8.81 -23.14 4.39
CA ILE A 755 7.88 -23.12 3.25
C ILE A 755 8.25 -24.17 2.20
N ASN A 756 9.51 -24.13 1.73
CA ASN A 756 10.05 -25.06 0.74
C ASN A 756 11.46 -25.55 1.14
N ASP A 757 11.66 -25.82 2.43
CA ASP A 757 12.93 -26.35 2.94
C ASP A 757 12.94 -27.89 2.96
N THR A 758 14.06 -28.48 3.37
CA THR A 758 14.25 -29.93 3.46
C THR A 758 14.50 -30.42 4.88
N SER A 759 14.49 -29.51 5.86
CA SER A 759 14.84 -29.82 7.25
C SER A 759 13.63 -30.33 8.02
N THR A 760 13.78 -31.50 8.65
CA THR A 760 12.78 -32.07 9.56
C THR A 760 13.06 -31.74 11.04
N ALA A 761 14.01 -30.85 11.33
CA ALA A 761 14.48 -30.60 12.70
C ALA A 761 13.39 -30.13 13.68
N GLY A 762 12.36 -29.42 13.19
CA GLY A 762 11.23 -28.94 14.00
C GLY A 762 10.08 -29.93 14.17
N PHE A 763 10.17 -31.14 13.60
CA PHE A 763 9.05 -32.09 13.57
C PHE A 763 8.72 -32.67 14.95
N ASP A 764 9.74 -33.00 15.74
CA ASP A 764 9.55 -33.56 17.07
C ASP A 764 8.94 -32.54 18.04
N GLU A 765 9.34 -31.28 17.94
CA GLU A 765 8.73 -30.17 18.68
C GLU A 765 7.26 -29.98 18.28
N ALA A 766 6.95 -30.00 16.98
CA ALA A 766 5.60 -29.88 16.47
C ALA A 766 4.69 -31.03 16.95
N GLU A 767 5.15 -32.28 16.89
CA GLU A 767 4.38 -33.40 17.42
C GLU A 767 4.20 -33.31 18.94
N ALA A 768 5.22 -32.91 19.68
CA ALA A 768 5.13 -32.73 21.12
C ALA A 768 4.13 -31.61 21.50
N ALA A 769 4.06 -30.53 20.73
CA ALA A 769 3.06 -29.48 20.89
C ALA A 769 1.65 -30.03 20.61
N ALA A 770 1.47 -30.77 19.52
CA ALA A 770 0.20 -31.39 19.17
C ALA A 770 -0.30 -32.36 20.25
N ARG A 771 0.56 -33.22 20.81
CA ARG A 771 0.18 -34.17 21.87
C ARG A 771 -0.33 -33.48 23.14
N LYS A 772 0.13 -32.27 23.44
CA LYS A 772 -0.28 -31.47 24.61
C LYS A 772 -1.57 -30.68 24.40
N ALA A 773 -2.05 -30.59 23.16
CA ALA A 773 -3.23 -29.83 22.80
C ALA A 773 -4.50 -30.70 22.72
N ASP A 774 -5.65 -30.04 22.78
CA ASP A 774 -6.96 -30.61 22.50
C ASP A 774 -7.21 -30.63 20.98
N THR A 775 -6.81 -29.56 20.28
CA THR A 775 -6.93 -29.39 18.83
C THR A 775 -5.64 -28.81 18.24
N VAL A 776 -5.36 -29.08 16.97
CA VAL A 776 -4.24 -28.51 16.23
C VAL A 776 -4.74 -27.64 15.07
N VAL A 777 -4.12 -26.48 14.89
CA VAL A 777 -4.27 -25.64 13.69
C VAL A 777 -2.92 -25.55 13.00
N LEU A 778 -2.83 -26.09 11.78
CA LEU A 778 -1.65 -25.99 10.93
C LEU A 778 -1.83 -24.90 9.89
N PHE A 779 -0.86 -23.99 9.79
CA PHE A 779 -0.79 -22.96 8.77
C PHE A 779 0.20 -23.39 7.68
N LEU A 780 -0.34 -23.88 6.55
CA LEU A 780 0.39 -24.47 5.43
C LEU A 780 0.14 -23.66 4.14
N GLY A 781 0.86 -23.99 3.07
CA GLY A 781 0.65 -23.40 1.75
C GLY A 781 1.94 -22.93 1.09
N ILE A 782 1.85 -21.87 0.31
CA ILE A 782 2.95 -21.27 -0.45
C ILE A 782 3.03 -19.76 -0.21
N ASP A 783 4.08 -19.12 -0.71
CA ASP A 783 4.24 -17.66 -0.67
C ASP A 783 4.92 -17.13 -1.94
N THR A 784 5.25 -15.84 -1.94
CA THR A 784 5.91 -15.16 -3.05
C THR A 784 7.33 -15.66 -3.36
N SER A 785 7.90 -16.55 -2.54
CA SER A 785 9.14 -17.26 -2.90
C SER A 785 8.89 -18.34 -3.97
N ILE A 786 7.66 -18.86 -4.07
CA ILE A 786 7.25 -19.92 -5.00
C ILE A 786 6.47 -19.35 -6.20
N GLU A 787 5.52 -18.43 -5.97
CA GLU A 787 4.72 -17.82 -7.05
C GLU A 787 4.83 -16.30 -7.01
N ARG A 788 5.29 -15.67 -8.09
CA ARG A 788 5.33 -14.21 -8.18
C ARG A 788 5.39 -13.77 -9.64
N GLU A 789 5.25 -12.47 -9.84
CA GLU A 789 5.59 -11.86 -11.12
C GLU A 789 7.00 -12.28 -11.59
N ALA A 790 7.12 -12.55 -12.90
CA ALA A 790 8.30 -13.10 -13.56
C ALA A 790 8.69 -14.53 -13.15
N TRP A 791 7.87 -15.23 -12.34
CA TRP A 791 8.17 -16.58 -11.88
C TRP A 791 6.92 -17.45 -11.72
N ASP A 792 6.68 -18.35 -12.69
CA ASP A 792 5.63 -19.37 -12.58
C ASP A 792 6.08 -20.54 -11.70
N ARG A 793 5.09 -21.28 -11.19
CA ARG A 793 5.34 -22.53 -10.47
C ARG A 793 5.68 -23.65 -11.44
N GLU A 794 6.58 -24.55 -11.04
CA GLU A 794 6.89 -25.75 -11.82
C GLU A 794 5.82 -26.83 -11.66
N ASN A 795 5.20 -26.90 -10.47
CA ASN A 795 4.11 -27.81 -10.13
C ASN A 795 3.07 -27.10 -9.27
N ILE A 796 1.98 -27.80 -8.94
CA ILE A 796 0.93 -27.30 -8.05
C ILE A 796 0.87 -28.08 -6.74
N ASP A 797 1.84 -28.96 -6.48
CA ASP A 797 1.86 -29.81 -5.29
C ASP A 797 1.93 -28.96 -4.02
N MET A 798 1.34 -29.48 -2.94
CA MET A 798 1.71 -29.03 -1.61
C MET A 798 3.21 -29.31 -1.37
N PRO A 799 3.99 -28.34 -0.82
CA PRO A 799 5.40 -28.57 -0.55
C PRO A 799 5.62 -29.83 0.29
N ASN A 800 6.45 -30.74 -0.20
CA ASN A 800 6.61 -32.09 0.36
C ASN A 800 6.94 -32.07 1.86
N ILE A 801 7.82 -31.16 2.30
CA ILE A 801 8.17 -31.02 3.71
C ILE A 801 6.95 -30.69 4.60
N GLN A 802 6.02 -29.88 4.10
CA GLN A 802 4.79 -29.53 4.82
C GLN A 802 3.82 -30.72 4.87
N MET A 803 3.76 -31.54 3.83
CA MET A 803 2.96 -32.76 3.85
C MET A 803 3.52 -33.81 4.82
N GLN A 804 4.84 -33.93 4.91
CA GLN A 804 5.49 -34.76 5.93
C GLN A 804 5.22 -34.24 7.35
N LEU A 805 5.24 -32.92 7.55
CA LEU A 805 4.88 -32.29 8.82
C LEU A 805 3.43 -32.61 9.21
N LEU A 806 2.47 -32.47 8.29
CA LEU A 806 1.07 -32.82 8.53
C LEU A 806 0.93 -34.28 8.98
N LYS A 807 1.52 -35.22 8.24
CA LYS A 807 1.51 -36.65 8.60
C LYS A 807 2.15 -36.92 9.95
N ARG A 808 3.25 -36.22 10.29
CA ARG A 808 3.91 -36.34 11.60
C ARG A 808 2.98 -35.86 12.71
N VAL A 809 2.39 -34.69 12.57
CA VAL A 809 1.48 -34.11 13.57
C VAL A 809 0.22 -34.97 13.76
N ARG A 810 -0.31 -35.57 12.69
CA ARG A 810 -1.46 -36.49 12.79
C ARG A 810 -1.22 -37.72 13.65
N ARG A 811 0.04 -38.15 13.87
CA ARG A 811 0.38 -39.23 14.82
C ARG A 811 0.05 -38.90 16.28
N ALA A 812 -0.23 -37.63 16.59
CA ALA A 812 -0.73 -37.22 17.90
C ALA A 812 -2.19 -37.64 18.14
N GLY A 813 -2.95 -37.99 17.09
CA GLY A 813 -4.35 -38.43 17.20
C GLY A 813 -5.30 -37.32 17.65
N LYS A 814 -4.98 -36.06 17.36
CA LYS A 814 -5.76 -34.88 17.74
C LYS A 814 -6.53 -34.31 16.55
N PRO A 815 -7.75 -33.81 16.76
CA PRO A 815 -8.47 -33.03 15.76
C PRO A 815 -7.55 -31.97 15.12
N THR A 816 -7.49 -31.94 13.79
CA THR A 816 -6.50 -31.16 13.02
C THR A 816 -7.18 -30.33 11.94
N VAL A 817 -7.07 -29.02 12.08
CA VAL A 817 -7.50 -28.02 11.10
C VAL A 817 -6.29 -27.52 10.32
N VAL A 818 -6.39 -27.42 9.00
CA VAL A 818 -5.40 -26.74 8.16
C VAL A 818 -5.96 -25.42 7.66
N VAL A 819 -5.17 -24.35 7.74
CA VAL A 819 -5.40 -23.08 7.07
C VAL A 819 -4.35 -22.93 5.98
N LEU A 820 -4.81 -22.77 4.74
CA LEU A 820 -3.98 -22.60 3.55
C LEU A 820 -3.78 -21.11 3.24
N PHE A 821 -2.53 -20.71 3.03
CA PHE A 821 -2.17 -19.43 2.42
C PHE A 821 -1.50 -19.67 1.07
N ASN A 822 -2.09 -19.11 0.01
CA ASN A 822 -1.63 -19.24 -1.37
C ASN A 822 -2.36 -18.25 -2.29
N GLY A 823 -1.78 -17.97 -3.45
CA GLY A 823 -2.39 -17.19 -4.52
C GLY A 823 -3.08 -18.11 -5.50
N GLY A 824 -2.29 -18.91 -6.22
CA GLY A 824 -2.78 -20.02 -7.02
C GLY A 824 -3.15 -21.23 -6.15
N VAL A 825 -4.12 -22.02 -6.60
CA VAL A 825 -4.55 -23.24 -5.89
C VAL A 825 -3.43 -24.26 -5.73
N VAL A 826 -3.42 -24.98 -4.61
CA VAL A 826 -2.49 -26.09 -4.34
C VAL A 826 -3.23 -27.43 -4.48
N GLY A 827 -2.52 -28.45 -4.95
CA GLY A 827 -3.01 -29.83 -5.00
C GLY A 827 -3.28 -30.34 -3.59
N ALA A 828 -4.56 -30.51 -3.27
CA ALA A 828 -5.04 -30.79 -1.92
C ALA A 828 -5.56 -32.22 -1.72
N GLU A 829 -5.53 -33.07 -2.76
CA GLU A 829 -6.12 -34.41 -2.74
C GLU A 829 -5.55 -35.32 -1.65
N GLU A 830 -4.26 -35.21 -1.31
CA GLU A 830 -3.66 -35.95 -0.20
C GLU A 830 -3.90 -35.24 1.15
N LEU A 831 -3.91 -33.90 1.14
CA LEU A 831 -4.08 -33.08 2.34
C LEU A 831 -5.44 -33.32 3.00
N ILE A 832 -6.51 -33.40 2.20
CA ILE A 832 -7.88 -33.58 2.71
C ILE A 832 -8.07 -34.95 3.41
N LEU A 833 -7.32 -35.97 3.00
CA LEU A 833 -7.37 -37.31 3.62
C LEU A 833 -6.74 -37.35 5.03
N HIS A 834 -5.93 -36.34 5.35
CA HIS A 834 -5.19 -36.27 6.61
C HIS A 834 -5.66 -35.13 7.52
N THR A 835 -6.79 -34.50 7.23
CA THR A 835 -7.30 -33.34 7.97
C THR A 835 -8.76 -33.53 8.37
N ASP A 836 -9.18 -32.87 9.45
CA ASP A 836 -10.57 -32.85 9.89
C ASP A 836 -11.26 -31.56 9.41
N GLY A 837 -10.56 -30.42 9.41
CA GLY A 837 -11.02 -29.17 8.81
C GLY A 837 -9.99 -28.55 7.86
N VAL A 838 -10.45 -27.90 6.80
CA VAL A 838 -9.60 -27.17 5.84
C VAL A 838 -10.22 -25.82 5.51
N VAL A 839 -9.44 -24.76 5.70
CA VAL A 839 -9.79 -23.37 5.39
C VAL A 839 -8.83 -22.85 4.33
N GLU A 840 -9.35 -22.39 3.19
CA GLU A 840 -8.61 -21.67 2.17
C GLU A 840 -8.75 -20.17 2.43
N ALA A 841 -7.65 -19.52 2.78
CA ALA A 841 -7.62 -18.10 3.08
C ALA A 841 -6.93 -17.27 1.98
N PHE A 842 -6.38 -17.93 0.96
CA PHE A 842 -5.56 -17.35 -0.08
C PHE A 842 -4.46 -16.42 0.48
N TYR A 843 -4.33 -15.20 -0.04
CA TYR A 843 -3.55 -14.12 0.57
C TYR A 843 -4.50 -13.05 1.13
N PRO A 844 -4.96 -13.22 2.39
CA PRO A 844 -6.13 -12.52 2.95
C PRO A 844 -5.91 -11.03 3.25
N GLY A 845 -4.72 -10.50 2.97
CA GLY A 845 -4.38 -9.09 3.17
C GLY A 845 -4.07 -8.74 4.62
N PHE A 846 -4.09 -7.45 4.91
CA PHE A 846 -3.56 -6.87 6.14
C PHE A 846 -4.30 -7.32 7.41
N PHE A 847 -5.62 -7.48 7.32
CA PHE A 847 -6.46 -7.99 8.40
C PHE A 847 -6.62 -9.52 8.38
N GLY A 848 -5.83 -10.22 7.56
CA GLY A 848 -5.96 -11.66 7.35
C GLY A 848 -5.81 -12.51 8.60
N ALA A 849 -4.86 -12.18 9.47
CA ALA A 849 -4.67 -12.91 10.72
C ALA A 849 -5.90 -12.82 11.64
N GLN A 850 -6.46 -11.62 11.78
CA GLN A 850 -7.69 -11.40 12.54
C GLN A 850 -8.86 -12.15 11.91
N ALA A 851 -9.08 -12.00 10.61
CA ALA A 851 -10.20 -12.64 9.91
C ALA A 851 -10.13 -14.17 9.98
N VAL A 852 -8.94 -14.77 9.80
CA VAL A 852 -8.75 -16.22 9.98
C VAL A 852 -9.07 -16.64 11.41
N SER A 853 -8.60 -15.89 12.41
CA SER A 853 -8.95 -16.15 13.81
C SER A 853 -10.45 -16.08 14.04
N ASP A 854 -11.13 -15.06 13.49
CA ASP A 854 -12.57 -14.89 13.63
C ASP A 854 -13.35 -16.08 13.04
N ILE A 855 -12.93 -16.57 11.87
CA ILE A 855 -13.52 -17.77 11.25
C ILE A 855 -13.25 -19.01 12.11
N LEU A 856 -12.00 -19.20 12.56
CA LEU A 856 -11.63 -20.39 13.35
C LEU A 856 -12.42 -20.48 14.65
N PHE A 857 -12.72 -19.37 15.31
CA PHE A 857 -13.46 -19.34 16.58
C PHE A 857 -14.95 -19.01 16.45
N GLY A 858 -15.46 -18.81 15.24
CA GLY A 858 -16.88 -18.52 14.99
C GLY A 858 -17.32 -17.10 15.34
N ASP A 859 -16.37 -16.16 15.50
CA ASP A 859 -16.67 -14.72 15.61
C ASP A 859 -17.10 -14.14 14.23
N ALA A 860 -16.74 -14.83 13.15
CA ALA A 860 -17.27 -14.62 11.81
C ALA A 860 -17.68 -15.97 11.19
N ILE A 861 -18.67 -15.93 10.28
CA ILE A 861 -19.18 -17.12 9.59
C ILE A 861 -18.53 -17.22 8.20
N PRO A 862 -17.90 -18.36 7.85
CA PRO A 862 -17.32 -18.53 6.53
C PRO A 862 -18.43 -18.52 5.48
N SER A 863 -18.16 -17.76 4.42
CA SER A 863 -19.12 -17.51 3.33
C SER A 863 -18.43 -17.22 1.98
N GLY A 864 -17.11 -17.38 1.92
CA GLY A 864 -16.39 -17.37 0.65
C GLY A 864 -16.70 -18.64 -0.15
N LYS A 865 -16.65 -18.53 -1.47
CA LYS A 865 -16.77 -19.65 -2.42
C LYS A 865 -15.55 -19.66 -3.31
N LEU A 866 -15.09 -20.83 -3.76
CA LEU A 866 -13.94 -20.92 -4.64
C LEU A 866 -14.20 -20.22 -5.99
N PRO A 867 -13.42 -19.20 -6.36
CA PRO A 867 -13.53 -18.57 -7.68
C PRO A 867 -12.70 -19.29 -8.74
N VAL A 868 -12.06 -20.39 -8.37
CA VAL A 868 -11.14 -21.18 -9.21
C VAL A 868 -11.31 -22.65 -8.88
N THR A 869 -11.12 -23.52 -9.86
CA THR A 869 -11.17 -24.96 -9.66
C THR A 869 -9.88 -25.44 -8.98
N MET A 870 -10.00 -26.24 -7.92
CA MET A 870 -8.85 -26.93 -7.31
C MET A 870 -8.63 -28.27 -8.00
N TYR A 871 -7.64 -28.32 -8.89
CA TYR A 871 -7.27 -29.52 -9.65
C TYR A 871 -6.45 -30.51 -8.80
N PRO A 872 -6.53 -31.82 -9.08
CA PRO A 872 -5.55 -32.76 -8.55
C PRO A 872 -4.16 -32.44 -9.12
N SER A 873 -3.09 -32.71 -8.35
CA SER A 873 -1.72 -32.36 -8.73
C SER A 873 -1.30 -32.90 -10.10
N ASN A 874 -1.77 -34.09 -10.48
CA ASN A 874 -1.42 -34.73 -11.75
C ASN A 874 -2.02 -34.04 -12.99
N TYR A 875 -2.97 -33.11 -12.83
CA TYR A 875 -3.59 -32.37 -13.92
C TYR A 875 -2.57 -31.70 -14.85
N ILE A 876 -1.51 -31.12 -14.26
CA ILE A 876 -0.48 -30.40 -15.02
C ILE A 876 0.35 -31.31 -15.94
N ASN A 877 0.33 -32.64 -15.72
CA ASN A 877 1.03 -33.61 -16.57
C ASN A 877 0.35 -33.78 -17.93
N SER A 878 -0.94 -33.50 -18.01
CA SER A 878 -1.75 -33.60 -19.23
C SER A 878 -1.92 -32.26 -19.94
N VAL A 879 -1.40 -31.18 -19.35
CA VAL A 879 -1.68 -29.81 -19.78
C VAL A 879 -0.40 -29.00 -19.93
N ASP A 880 -0.04 -28.68 -21.16
CA ASP A 880 1.04 -27.72 -21.45
C ASP A 880 0.60 -26.30 -21.10
N MET A 881 1.35 -25.64 -20.20
CA MET A 881 1.10 -24.25 -19.79
C MET A 881 1.14 -23.26 -20.95
N LYS A 882 1.93 -23.56 -21.99
CA LYS A 882 2.05 -22.73 -23.21
C LYS A 882 0.80 -22.81 -24.08
N SER A 883 -0.01 -23.86 -23.94
CA SER A 883 -1.25 -23.99 -24.68
C SER A 883 -2.32 -23.05 -24.11
N MET A 884 -2.86 -22.18 -24.96
CA MET A 884 -3.96 -21.26 -24.62
C MET A 884 -5.34 -21.86 -24.89
N SER A 885 -5.43 -23.12 -25.33
CA SER A 885 -6.72 -23.77 -25.56
C SER A 885 -7.39 -24.07 -24.22
N MET A 886 -8.67 -23.71 -24.12
CA MET A 886 -9.50 -24.06 -22.96
C MET A 886 -10.11 -25.46 -23.09
N THR A 887 -10.27 -25.96 -24.32
CA THR A 887 -11.01 -27.19 -24.63
C THR A 887 -10.13 -28.42 -24.83
N LYS A 888 -8.83 -28.25 -25.09
CA LYS A 888 -7.91 -29.39 -25.28
C LYS A 888 -7.92 -30.28 -24.03
N TYR A 889 -8.22 -31.57 -24.23
CA TYR A 889 -8.32 -32.56 -23.16
C TYR A 889 -7.11 -32.49 -22.21
N PRO A 890 -7.31 -32.53 -20.87
CA PRO A 890 -8.58 -32.75 -20.16
C PRO A 890 -9.51 -31.52 -20.08
N GLY A 891 -9.15 -30.39 -20.69
CA GLY A 891 -9.88 -29.13 -20.61
C GLY A 891 -9.45 -28.28 -19.42
N ARG A 892 -9.73 -26.98 -19.46
CA ARG A 892 -9.37 -25.99 -18.43
C ARG A 892 -10.62 -25.30 -17.89
N SER A 893 -10.56 -24.84 -16.65
CA SER A 893 -11.69 -24.30 -15.86
C SER A 893 -12.83 -25.30 -15.67
N TYR A 894 -13.75 -25.01 -14.76
CA TYR A 894 -14.98 -25.79 -14.60
C TYR A 894 -15.77 -25.96 -15.92
N ARG A 895 -15.63 -24.99 -16.84
CA ARG A 895 -16.35 -24.95 -18.11
C ARG A 895 -15.96 -26.07 -19.07
N TYR A 896 -14.73 -26.57 -19.01
CA TYR A 896 -14.25 -27.58 -19.98
C TYR A 896 -13.53 -28.77 -19.35
N TYR A 897 -13.10 -28.69 -18.09
CA TYR A 897 -12.41 -29.79 -17.41
C TYR A 897 -13.29 -31.04 -17.31
N LYS A 898 -12.84 -32.16 -17.87
CA LYS A 898 -13.63 -33.40 -18.02
C LYS A 898 -13.41 -34.43 -16.91
N GLU A 899 -12.43 -34.20 -16.04
CA GLU A 899 -12.14 -35.07 -14.92
C GLU A 899 -12.72 -34.49 -13.62
N VAL A 900 -12.45 -35.14 -12.48
CA VAL A 900 -13.01 -34.75 -11.19
C VAL A 900 -12.07 -33.75 -10.49
N PRO A 901 -12.54 -32.56 -10.11
CA PRO A 901 -11.73 -31.63 -9.31
C PRO A 901 -11.67 -32.08 -7.85
N VAL A 902 -10.64 -31.65 -7.11
CA VAL A 902 -10.57 -31.84 -5.66
C VAL A 902 -11.66 -31.03 -4.98
N PHE A 903 -11.79 -29.75 -5.37
CA PHE A 903 -12.93 -28.90 -5.06
C PHE A 903 -13.34 -28.13 -6.31
N PRO A 904 -14.63 -28.15 -6.69
CA PRO A 904 -15.09 -27.45 -7.88
C PRO A 904 -15.16 -25.94 -7.68
N PHE A 905 -15.19 -25.20 -8.79
CA PHE A 905 -15.60 -23.79 -8.80
C PHE A 905 -16.94 -23.60 -8.07
N GLY A 906 -17.05 -22.55 -7.27
CA GLY A 906 -18.24 -22.23 -6.46
C GLY A 906 -18.33 -22.99 -5.13
N TRP A 907 -17.41 -23.91 -4.81
CA TRP A 907 -17.44 -24.66 -3.55
C TRP A 907 -17.12 -23.79 -2.33
N GLY A 908 -17.85 -23.99 -1.23
CA GLY A 908 -17.53 -23.38 0.07
C GLY A 908 -18.64 -23.63 1.10
N LEU A 909 -18.25 -24.15 2.26
CA LEU A 909 -19.15 -24.49 3.37
C LEU A 909 -19.44 -23.26 4.26
N SER A 910 -20.50 -23.36 5.06
CA SER A 910 -20.87 -22.39 6.08
C SER A 910 -21.07 -23.06 7.45
N TYR A 911 -21.08 -22.28 8.52
CA TYR A 911 -21.48 -22.76 9.86
C TYR A 911 -22.99 -22.75 10.06
N THR A 912 -23.76 -22.13 9.15
CA THR A 912 -25.21 -22.22 9.14
C THR A 912 -25.68 -23.06 7.95
N LYS A 913 -26.94 -23.49 7.99
CA LYS A 913 -27.57 -24.29 6.94
C LYS A 913 -28.46 -23.41 6.07
N PHE A 914 -28.27 -23.49 4.77
CA PHE A 914 -29.17 -22.89 3.79
C PHE A 914 -29.92 -23.96 3.02
N THR A 915 -31.17 -23.68 2.68
CA THR A 915 -31.99 -24.55 1.82
C THR A 915 -32.42 -23.77 0.59
N LEU A 916 -32.39 -24.42 -0.58
CA LEU A 916 -32.80 -23.82 -1.84
C LEU A 916 -34.02 -24.56 -2.41
N ALA A 917 -35.08 -23.83 -2.73
CA ALA A 917 -36.28 -24.39 -3.33
C ALA A 917 -36.77 -23.56 -4.53
N LEU A 918 -37.42 -24.21 -5.51
CA LEU A 918 -38.18 -23.48 -6.52
C LEU A 918 -39.40 -22.81 -5.88
N ASP A 919 -39.64 -21.56 -6.26
CA ASP A 919 -40.89 -20.90 -5.87
C ASP A 919 -42.06 -21.53 -6.65
N SER A 920 -43.18 -21.78 -5.97
CA SER A 920 -44.39 -22.34 -6.60
C SER A 920 -44.96 -21.45 -7.71
N GLU A 921 -44.65 -20.15 -7.68
CA GLU A 921 -45.06 -19.16 -8.69
C GLU A 921 -44.02 -18.99 -9.82
N SER A 922 -42.91 -19.73 -9.81
CA SER A 922 -41.80 -19.57 -10.77
C SER A 922 -42.11 -19.97 -12.23
N GLY A 923 -43.33 -20.44 -12.49
CA GLY A 923 -43.76 -20.97 -13.79
C GLY A 923 -43.22 -22.36 -14.10
N VAL A 924 -42.43 -22.96 -13.20
CA VAL A 924 -41.97 -24.36 -13.29
C VAL A 924 -43.00 -25.25 -12.59
N THR A 925 -44.04 -25.66 -13.30
CA THR A 925 -45.12 -26.49 -12.74
C THR A 925 -44.73 -27.97 -12.61
N ASP A 926 -43.85 -28.44 -13.50
CA ASP A 926 -43.27 -29.79 -13.46
C ASP A 926 -41.79 -29.71 -13.89
N PRO A 927 -40.81 -29.98 -13.00
CA PRO A 927 -39.39 -29.99 -13.35
C PRO A 927 -39.01 -30.99 -14.46
N SER A 928 -39.87 -31.98 -14.73
CA SER A 928 -39.69 -32.96 -15.79
C SER A 928 -40.16 -32.47 -17.17
N GLU A 929 -40.95 -31.40 -17.24
CA GLU A 929 -41.34 -30.75 -18.50
C GLU A 929 -40.41 -29.57 -18.81
N PRO A 930 -39.85 -29.50 -20.04
CA PRO A 930 -38.93 -28.42 -20.40
C PRO A 930 -39.68 -27.10 -20.62
N ILE A 931 -39.16 -26.03 -20.03
CA ILE A 931 -39.70 -24.67 -20.24
C ILE A 931 -39.31 -24.20 -21.64
N VAL A 932 -40.28 -23.72 -22.41
CA VAL A 932 -40.01 -23.21 -23.76
C VAL A 932 -39.52 -21.77 -23.70
N VAL A 933 -38.31 -21.53 -24.19
CA VAL A 933 -37.76 -20.19 -24.39
C VAL A 933 -37.66 -19.94 -25.90
N THR A 934 -38.01 -18.73 -26.32
CA THR A 934 -37.89 -18.29 -27.72
C THR A 934 -37.18 -16.94 -27.76
N ARG A 935 -36.99 -16.39 -28.97
CA ARG A 935 -36.43 -15.06 -29.16
C ARG A 935 -37.21 -13.95 -28.42
N ASP A 936 -38.54 -14.05 -28.40
CA ASP A 936 -39.42 -12.98 -27.88
C ASP A 936 -40.00 -13.28 -26.49
N VAL A 937 -39.74 -14.47 -25.96
CA VAL A 937 -40.30 -14.95 -24.69
C VAL A 937 -39.17 -15.13 -23.68
N ASP A 938 -39.14 -14.24 -22.69
CA ASP A 938 -38.25 -14.36 -21.55
C ASP A 938 -38.89 -15.20 -20.45
N GLN A 939 -38.12 -16.10 -19.86
CA GLN A 939 -38.52 -16.78 -18.62
C GLN A 939 -37.81 -16.15 -17.43
N THR A 940 -38.55 -15.85 -16.37
CA THR A 940 -37.95 -15.55 -15.06
C THR A 940 -38.23 -16.72 -14.14
N VAL A 941 -37.17 -17.29 -13.56
CA VAL A 941 -37.27 -18.34 -12.57
C VAL A 941 -36.94 -17.77 -11.21
N THR A 942 -37.84 -18.01 -10.26
CA THR A 942 -37.70 -17.57 -8.87
C THR A 942 -37.35 -18.77 -8.00
N VAL A 943 -36.27 -18.64 -7.24
CA VAL A 943 -35.90 -19.60 -6.19
C VAL A 943 -35.99 -18.93 -4.82
N ILE A 944 -36.36 -19.70 -3.81
CA ILE A 944 -36.37 -19.30 -2.41
C ILE A 944 -35.09 -19.84 -1.78
N LEU A 945 -34.30 -18.94 -1.22
CA LEU A 945 -33.18 -19.27 -0.35
C LEU A 945 -33.59 -18.99 1.09
N SER A 946 -33.57 -19.99 1.96
CA SER A 946 -33.81 -19.84 3.40
C SER A 946 -32.58 -20.16 4.23
N ASN A 947 -32.42 -19.49 5.36
CA ASN A 947 -31.45 -19.85 6.40
C ASN A 947 -32.18 -20.67 7.46
N ASP A 948 -31.96 -21.98 7.42
CA ASP A 948 -32.61 -22.97 8.28
C ASP A 948 -31.70 -23.39 9.46
N GLY A 949 -30.55 -22.73 9.62
CA GLY A 949 -29.68 -22.91 10.78
C GLY A 949 -29.88 -21.83 11.85
N ASP A 950 -29.00 -21.86 12.86
CA ASP A 950 -29.11 -21.04 14.08
C ASP A 950 -28.29 -19.73 14.03
N LEU A 951 -27.48 -19.53 12.98
CA LEU A 951 -26.55 -18.41 12.88
C LEU A 951 -26.92 -17.49 11.71
N VAL A 952 -26.68 -16.18 11.87
CA VAL A 952 -26.75 -15.23 10.75
C VAL A 952 -25.62 -15.56 9.79
N GLY A 953 -25.90 -15.68 8.50
CA GLY A 953 -24.90 -16.03 7.51
C GLY A 953 -25.15 -15.38 6.15
N ASP A 954 -24.06 -15.27 5.40
CA ASP A 954 -24.10 -14.93 3.98
C ASP A 954 -24.02 -16.20 3.15
N GLU A 955 -24.75 -16.23 2.03
CA GLU A 955 -24.70 -17.31 1.05
C GLU A 955 -24.65 -16.77 -0.38
N VAL A 956 -24.03 -17.52 -1.28
CA VAL A 956 -23.94 -17.20 -2.71
C VAL A 956 -24.68 -18.26 -3.51
N VAL A 957 -25.64 -17.83 -4.32
CA VAL A 957 -26.39 -18.68 -5.24
C VAL A 957 -25.90 -18.41 -6.65
N PHE A 958 -25.47 -19.48 -7.33
CA PHE A 958 -25.00 -19.50 -8.71
C PHE A 958 -26.08 -20.03 -9.64
N ALA A 959 -26.15 -19.49 -10.85
CA ALA A 959 -27.01 -19.99 -11.91
C ALA A 959 -26.17 -20.29 -13.16
N PHE A 960 -26.14 -21.57 -13.53
CA PHE A 960 -25.43 -22.09 -14.69
C PHE A 960 -26.42 -22.63 -15.72
N PHE A 961 -26.00 -22.67 -16.98
CA PHE A 961 -26.62 -23.52 -17.99
C PHE A 961 -25.66 -24.60 -18.46
N ARG A 962 -26.21 -25.75 -18.87
CA ARG A 962 -25.49 -26.86 -19.48
C ARG A 962 -26.20 -27.28 -20.78
N PRO A 963 -25.51 -27.29 -21.92
CA PRO A 963 -26.07 -27.83 -23.15
C PRO A 963 -26.26 -29.36 -23.02
N LEU A 964 -27.46 -29.87 -23.33
CA LEU A 964 -27.75 -31.32 -23.28
C LEU A 964 -27.86 -31.93 -24.67
N LYS A 965 -28.73 -31.35 -25.51
CA LYS A 965 -28.99 -31.80 -26.88
C LYS A 965 -29.18 -30.56 -27.75
N VAL A 966 -28.06 -29.99 -28.15
CA VAL A 966 -27.99 -28.81 -29.03
C VAL A 966 -27.18 -29.19 -30.26
N ASN A 967 -27.48 -28.57 -31.40
CA ASN A 967 -26.73 -28.81 -32.65
C ASN A 967 -25.46 -27.93 -32.72
N ALA A 968 -24.68 -27.92 -31.63
CA ALA A 968 -23.40 -27.23 -31.58
C ALA A 968 -22.29 -28.14 -32.15
N THR A 969 -21.32 -27.53 -32.83
CA THR A 969 -20.16 -28.24 -33.41
C THR A 969 -18.86 -27.67 -32.84
N GLY A 970 -17.75 -28.39 -33.02
CA GLY A 970 -16.42 -27.89 -32.68
C GLY A 970 -16.24 -27.67 -31.18
N ASN A 971 -15.57 -26.58 -30.80
CA ASN A 971 -15.26 -26.30 -29.39
C ASN A 971 -16.52 -26.02 -28.55
N ALA A 972 -17.55 -25.42 -29.15
CA ALA A 972 -18.82 -25.14 -28.47
C ALA A 972 -19.49 -26.40 -27.91
N ALA A 973 -19.35 -27.53 -28.62
CA ALA A 973 -19.90 -28.82 -28.20
C ALA A 973 -19.18 -29.42 -26.98
N LEU A 974 -18.00 -28.89 -26.62
CA LEU A 974 -17.19 -29.37 -25.50
C LEU A 974 -17.51 -28.65 -24.17
N LEU A 975 -18.39 -27.65 -24.16
CA LEU A 975 -18.79 -26.94 -22.94
C LEU A 975 -19.50 -27.89 -21.95
N ASN A 976 -19.01 -27.96 -20.71
CA ASN A 976 -19.66 -28.67 -19.60
C ASN A 976 -20.85 -27.88 -19.07
N GLU A 977 -20.59 -26.63 -18.69
CA GLU A 977 -21.55 -25.70 -18.14
C GLU A 977 -20.96 -24.29 -18.13
N GLN A 978 -21.80 -23.28 -17.99
CA GLN A 978 -21.40 -21.88 -17.99
C GLN A 978 -22.24 -21.08 -17.02
N LEU A 979 -21.57 -20.31 -16.18
CA LEU A 979 -22.18 -19.36 -15.26
C LEU A 979 -22.78 -18.21 -16.06
N PHE A 980 -24.07 -17.93 -15.82
CA PHE A 980 -24.74 -16.77 -16.44
C PHE A 980 -25.20 -15.74 -15.41
N ASP A 981 -25.37 -16.13 -14.14
CA ASP A 981 -25.61 -15.17 -13.07
C ASP A 981 -25.24 -15.72 -11.68
N TYR A 982 -25.07 -14.82 -10.71
CA TYR A 982 -24.89 -15.16 -9.29
C TYR A 982 -25.40 -14.04 -8.38
N ARG A 983 -25.75 -14.39 -7.15
CA ARG A 983 -26.29 -13.48 -6.12
C ARG A 983 -25.75 -13.85 -4.74
N ARG A 984 -25.18 -12.87 -4.03
CA ARG A 984 -24.85 -12.96 -2.60
C ARG A 984 -26.00 -12.40 -1.76
N VAL A 985 -26.34 -13.06 -0.66
CA VAL A 985 -27.44 -12.68 0.23
C VAL A 985 -27.07 -12.94 1.69
N SER A 986 -27.32 -11.96 2.56
CA SER A 986 -27.27 -12.12 4.03
C SER A 986 -28.65 -12.47 4.58
N LEU A 987 -28.74 -13.50 5.41
CA LEU A 987 -29.99 -13.96 6.03
C LEU A 987 -29.81 -14.25 7.52
N HIS A 988 -30.75 -13.74 8.33
CA HIS A 988 -30.91 -14.18 9.72
C HIS A 988 -31.53 -15.58 9.79
N PRO A 989 -31.37 -16.30 10.93
CA PRO A 989 -32.07 -17.57 11.16
C PRO A 989 -33.57 -17.45 10.88
N THR A 990 -34.16 -18.46 10.24
CA THR A 990 -35.57 -18.52 9.80
C THR A 990 -35.99 -17.54 8.70
N GLN A 991 -35.09 -16.65 8.28
CA GLN A 991 -35.36 -15.72 7.19
C GLN A 991 -35.18 -16.41 5.83
N TYR A 992 -36.00 -16.02 4.86
CA TYR A 992 -35.82 -16.40 3.46
C TYR A 992 -35.82 -15.19 2.52
N ARG A 993 -35.30 -15.38 1.31
CA ARG A 993 -35.36 -14.39 0.23
C ARG A 993 -35.67 -15.06 -1.10
N LYS A 994 -36.55 -14.43 -1.88
CA LYS A 994 -36.80 -14.80 -3.29
C LYS A 994 -35.71 -14.21 -4.18
N LEU A 995 -35.10 -15.04 -5.02
CA LEU A 995 -34.07 -14.67 -5.99
C LEU A 995 -34.57 -14.95 -7.39
N ASN A 996 -34.50 -13.94 -8.26
CA ASN A 996 -35.00 -14.02 -9.63
C ASN A 996 -33.85 -14.13 -10.62
N PHE A 997 -33.92 -15.13 -11.49
CA PHE A 997 -32.98 -15.37 -12.58
C PHE A 997 -33.71 -15.27 -13.91
N ARG A 998 -33.30 -14.31 -14.74
CA ARG A 998 -33.87 -14.09 -16.06
C ARG A 998 -33.11 -14.93 -17.09
N ILE A 999 -33.85 -15.73 -17.85
CA ILE A 999 -33.32 -16.64 -18.85
C ILE A 999 -33.91 -16.25 -20.20
N GLN A 1000 -33.01 -15.84 -21.10
CA GLN A 1000 -33.32 -15.40 -22.45
C GLN A 1000 -32.44 -16.18 -23.45
N GLN A 1001 -32.74 -16.07 -24.74
CA GLN A 1001 -31.90 -16.61 -25.80
C GLN A 1001 -30.42 -16.20 -25.66
N SER A 1002 -30.16 -14.94 -25.29
CA SER A 1002 -28.80 -14.40 -25.07
C SER A 1002 -28.11 -14.96 -23.83
N THR A 1003 -28.87 -15.36 -22.80
CA THR A 1003 -28.35 -16.02 -21.59
C THR A 1003 -27.73 -17.37 -21.93
N LEU A 1004 -28.31 -18.11 -22.88
CA LEU A 1004 -27.89 -19.46 -23.31
C LEU A 1004 -26.94 -19.43 -24.52
N ALA A 1005 -26.51 -18.24 -24.92
CA ALA A 1005 -25.65 -18.08 -26.08
C ALA A 1005 -24.25 -18.65 -25.81
N MET A 1006 -23.72 -19.37 -26.78
CA MET A 1006 -22.37 -19.92 -26.77
C MET A 1006 -21.55 -19.29 -27.89
N VAL A 1007 -20.24 -19.44 -27.84
CA VAL A 1007 -19.35 -18.97 -28.91
C VAL A 1007 -19.16 -20.08 -29.94
N ASP A 1008 -19.19 -19.77 -31.24
CA ASP A 1008 -18.84 -20.71 -32.31
C ASP A 1008 -17.31 -20.70 -32.61
N ASP A 1009 -16.81 -21.64 -33.42
CA ASP A 1009 -15.37 -21.69 -33.75
C ASP A 1009 -14.86 -20.45 -34.53
N SER A 1010 -15.78 -19.68 -35.12
CA SER A 1010 -15.45 -18.41 -35.77
C SER A 1010 -15.35 -17.25 -34.76
N GLY A 1011 -15.67 -17.49 -33.49
CA GLY A 1011 -15.69 -16.53 -32.40
C GLY A 1011 -17.03 -15.81 -32.22
N ASN A 1012 -18.04 -16.10 -33.05
CA ASN A 1012 -19.32 -15.40 -32.98
C ASN A 1012 -20.09 -15.88 -31.74
N GLN A 1013 -20.77 -14.96 -31.07
CA GLN A 1013 -21.76 -15.34 -30.07
C GLN A 1013 -23.03 -15.78 -30.80
N ALA A 1014 -23.44 -17.03 -30.60
CA ALA A 1014 -24.53 -17.68 -31.31
C ALA A 1014 -25.48 -18.40 -30.36
N SER A 1015 -26.73 -18.46 -30.80
CA SER A 1015 -27.80 -19.23 -30.18
C SER A 1015 -27.92 -20.59 -30.87
N PHE A 1016 -27.88 -21.67 -30.09
CA PHE A 1016 -28.00 -23.04 -30.57
C PHE A 1016 -29.31 -23.65 -30.06
N PRO A 1017 -30.39 -23.64 -30.85
CA PRO A 1017 -31.66 -24.27 -30.45
C PRO A 1017 -31.48 -25.72 -30.02
N GLY A 1018 -32.29 -26.14 -29.04
CA GLY A 1018 -32.20 -27.45 -28.44
C GLY A 1018 -32.47 -27.45 -26.94
N PHE A 1019 -32.02 -28.49 -26.27
CA PHE A 1019 -32.26 -28.70 -24.83
C PHE A 1019 -31.06 -28.28 -24.01
N TYR A 1020 -31.34 -27.49 -22.98
CA TYR A 1020 -30.40 -27.03 -21.96
C TYR A 1020 -30.89 -27.45 -20.58
N GLU A 1021 -29.98 -27.74 -19.68
CA GLU A 1021 -30.25 -27.84 -18.25
C GLU A 1021 -29.88 -26.52 -17.58
N ILE A 1022 -30.77 -26.01 -16.73
CA ILE A 1022 -30.46 -24.89 -15.83
C ILE A 1022 -30.15 -25.45 -14.46
N ILE A 1023 -29.10 -24.92 -13.85
CA ILE A 1023 -28.57 -25.39 -12.58
C ILE A 1023 -28.47 -24.18 -11.67
N ILE A 1024 -29.33 -24.12 -10.65
CA ILE A 1024 -29.25 -23.10 -9.60
C ILE A 1024 -28.77 -23.78 -8.33
N THR A 1025 -27.65 -23.34 -7.77
CA THR A 1025 -26.97 -24.04 -6.67
C THR A 1025 -26.23 -23.08 -5.75
N ASN A 1026 -26.01 -23.48 -4.50
CA ASN A 1026 -25.06 -22.80 -3.61
C ASN A 1026 -23.61 -23.33 -3.72
N GLY A 1027 -23.34 -24.19 -4.72
CA GLY A 1027 -22.04 -24.76 -5.03
C GLY A 1027 -21.64 -25.98 -4.19
N VAL A 1028 -22.46 -26.39 -3.23
CA VAL A 1028 -22.19 -27.54 -2.35
C VAL A 1028 -23.40 -28.49 -2.32
N HIS A 1029 -24.27 -28.37 -1.31
CA HIS A 1029 -25.33 -29.35 -1.02
C HIS A 1029 -26.65 -29.03 -1.73
N GLU A 1030 -26.94 -27.75 -1.94
CA GLU A 1030 -28.25 -27.32 -2.42
C GLU A 1030 -28.20 -27.08 -3.92
N ARG A 1031 -29.12 -27.73 -4.66
CA ARG A 1031 -29.23 -27.60 -6.10
C ARG A 1031 -30.66 -27.81 -6.57
N VAL A 1032 -31.08 -26.93 -7.46
CA VAL A 1032 -32.31 -27.02 -8.23
C VAL A 1032 -31.92 -27.14 -9.69
N THR A 1033 -32.52 -28.12 -10.39
CA THR A 1033 -32.37 -28.28 -11.84
C THR A 1033 -33.71 -28.40 -12.54
N PHE A 1034 -33.76 -27.88 -13.77
CA PHE A 1034 -34.89 -28.02 -14.68
C PHE A 1034 -34.40 -27.84 -16.12
N ALA A 1035 -35.16 -28.36 -17.08
CA ALA A 1035 -34.82 -28.28 -18.49
C ALA A 1035 -35.42 -27.03 -19.16
N ILE A 1036 -34.70 -26.48 -20.13
CA ILE A 1036 -35.18 -25.49 -21.08
C ILE A 1036 -35.09 -26.06 -22.48
N HIS A 1037 -36.16 -25.87 -23.26
CA HIS A 1037 -36.16 -26.09 -24.69
C HIS A 1037 -36.10 -24.73 -25.38
N LEU A 1038 -34.94 -24.39 -25.92
CA LEU A 1038 -34.75 -23.20 -26.75
C LEU A 1038 -35.22 -23.52 -28.16
N VAL A 1039 -36.35 -22.94 -28.56
CA VAL A 1039 -36.98 -23.19 -29.87
C VAL A 1039 -36.58 -22.09 -30.84
N GLY A 1040 -36.26 -22.49 -32.07
CA GLY A 1040 -35.89 -21.59 -33.15
C GLY A 1040 -34.90 -22.24 -34.10
N GLU A 1041 -34.22 -21.40 -34.89
CA GLU A 1041 -33.11 -21.79 -35.75
C GLU A 1041 -31.79 -21.23 -35.19
N TYR A 1042 -30.66 -21.77 -35.65
CA TYR A 1042 -29.35 -21.20 -35.33
C TYR A 1042 -29.33 -19.71 -35.66
N GLU A 1043 -28.94 -18.88 -34.70
CA GLU A 1043 -28.89 -17.42 -34.87
C GLU A 1043 -27.59 -16.86 -34.31
N THR A 1044 -26.85 -16.13 -35.15
CA THR A 1044 -25.71 -15.33 -34.69
C THR A 1044 -26.21 -14.07 -34.00
N LEU A 1045 -26.01 -13.99 -32.68
CA LEU A 1045 -26.43 -12.85 -31.87
C LEU A 1045 -25.44 -11.68 -31.93
N SER A 1046 -24.14 -12.00 -32.02
CA SER A 1046 -23.08 -11.01 -32.21
C SER A 1046 -21.97 -11.62 -33.05
N VAL A 1047 -21.61 -10.95 -34.13
CA VAL A 1047 -20.51 -11.36 -35.01
C VAL A 1047 -19.17 -11.01 -34.36
N PHE A 1048 -18.22 -11.94 -34.40
CA PHE A 1048 -16.83 -11.65 -34.07
C PHE A 1048 -16.22 -10.83 -35.20
N PRO A 1049 -15.61 -9.68 -34.93
CA PRO A 1049 -15.21 -8.76 -35.98
C PRO A 1049 -14.08 -9.35 -36.83
N THR A 1050 -14.39 -9.94 -37.98
CA THR A 1050 -13.42 -10.59 -38.89
C THR A 1050 -12.49 -9.61 -39.59
N ASP A 1051 -12.95 -8.37 -39.79
CA ASP A 1051 -12.21 -7.30 -40.45
C ASP A 1051 -11.18 -6.63 -39.51
N THR A 1052 -11.12 -7.05 -38.24
CA THR A 1052 -10.07 -6.68 -37.29
C THR A 1052 -8.78 -7.46 -37.50
N GLY A 1053 -8.62 -8.17 -38.62
CA GLY A 1053 -7.38 -8.84 -38.95
C GLY A 1053 -6.87 -9.81 -37.88
N TYR A 1054 -7.76 -10.34 -37.01
CA TYR A 1054 -7.41 -11.38 -36.06
C TYR A 1054 -6.85 -12.57 -36.84
N VAL A 1055 -5.51 -12.63 -36.87
CA VAL A 1055 -4.77 -13.62 -37.64
C VAL A 1055 -5.07 -14.95 -36.97
N SER A 1056 -5.78 -15.80 -37.70
CA SER A 1056 -5.93 -17.20 -37.27
C SER A 1056 -4.53 -17.77 -37.14
N PRO A 1057 -4.25 -18.57 -36.11
CA PRO A 1057 -2.91 -19.10 -35.93
C PRO A 1057 -2.40 -19.75 -37.23
N PRO A 1058 -1.12 -19.56 -37.59
CA PRO A 1058 -0.58 -20.19 -38.78
C PRO A 1058 -0.86 -21.68 -38.71
N ALA A 1059 -1.37 -22.26 -39.81
CA ALA A 1059 -1.64 -23.69 -39.90
C ALA A 1059 -0.38 -24.44 -39.46
N GLN A 1060 -0.42 -25.09 -38.30
CA GLN A 1060 0.66 -25.95 -37.89
C GLN A 1060 0.73 -27.06 -38.93
N SER A 1061 1.90 -27.28 -39.52
CA SER A 1061 2.14 -28.49 -40.31
C SER A 1061 2.07 -29.68 -39.35
N GLU A 1062 0.88 -30.23 -39.18
CA GLU A 1062 0.66 -31.53 -38.54
C GLU A 1062 1.21 -32.63 -39.49
N ASN A 1063 2.53 -32.69 -39.61
CA ASN A 1063 3.23 -33.90 -40.03
C ASN A 1063 3.90 -34.49 -38.79
N VAL A 1064 3.06 -34.90 -37.84
CA VAL A 1064 3.41 -35.95 -36.88
C VAL A 1064 2.34 -37.01 -37.07
N PRO A 1065 2.68 -38.25 -37.47
CA PRO A 1065 1.69 -39.23 -37.87
C PRO A 1065 0.78 -39.53 -36.68
N SER A 1066 -0.51 -39.25 -36.86
CA SER A 1066 -1.59 -39.74 -36.02
C SER A 1066 -1.48 -41.27 -36.00
N THR A 1067 -0.99 -41.83 -34.90
CA THR A 1067 -1.23 -43.24 -34.63
C THR A 1067 -2.69 -43.35 -34.22
N ASP A 1068 -3.47 -44.01 -35.08
CA ASP A 1068 -4.86 -44.37 -34.86
C ASP A 1068 -5.03 -45.04 -33.49
N ILE A 1069 -5.57 -44.30 -32.52
CA ILE A 1069 -6.15 -44.91 -31.33
C ILE A 1069 -7.59 -45.27 -31.69
N HIS A 1070 -7.76 -46.50 -32.16
CA HIS A 1070 -9.07 -47.14 -32.26
C HIS A 1070 -9.73 -47.16 -30.88
N LEU A 1071 -10.84 -46.42 -30.75
CA LEU A 1071 -11.81 -46.58 -29.67
C LEU A 1071 -12.40 -48.00 -29.71
N GLY A 1072 -11.87 -48.89 -28.88
CA GLY A 1072 -12.41 -50.22 -28.63
C GLY A 1072 -13.48 -50.17 -27.53
N ALA A 1073 -14.69 -49.71 -27.87
CA ALA A 1073 -15.87 -49.96 -27.06
C ALA A 1073 -16.51 -51.28 -27.50
N THR A 1074 -16.35 -52.35 -26.71
CA THR A 1074 -17.34 -53.45 -26.58
C THR A 1074 -16.87 -54.51 -25.59
N ARG A 1075 -17.71 -54.75 -24.56
CA ARG A 1075 -18.14 -56.04 -23.96
C ARG A 1075 -18.38 -55.82 -22.46
N ALA A 1076 -19.63 -55.62 -22.02
CA ALA A 1076 -20.70 -56.61 -21.89
C ALA A 1076 -20.33 -57.71 -20.87
N PHE A 1077 -21.05 -57.65 -19.76
CA PHE A 1077 -21.14 -58.64 -18.69
C PHE A 1077 -21.39 -60.04 -19.22
N GLU A 1078 -20.58 -61.02 -18.81
CA GLU A 1078 -20.99 -62.42 -18.75
C GLU A 1078 -20.56 -63.04 -17.41
N TYR A 1079 -21.54 -63.68 -16.78
CA TYR A 1079 -21.50 -64.34 -15.49
C TYR A 1079 -21.22 -65.83 -15.73
N VAL A 1080 -20.18 -66.41 -15.11
CA VAL A 1080 -20.03 -67.87 -14.97
C VAL A 1080 -19.51 -68.19 -13.56
N PRO A 1081 -20.18 -69.07 -12.79
CA PRO A 1081 -19.90 -69.27 -11.36
C PRO A 1081 -18.90 -70.40 -11.12
N VAL A 1082 -17.96 -70.23 -10.18
CA VAL A 1082 -17.18 -71.35 -9.60
C VAL A 1082 -17.09 -71.21 -8.07
N ARG A 1083 -17.39 -72.33 -7.40
CA ARG A 1083 -17.47 -72.57 -5.95
C ARG A 1083 -16.08 -72.62 -5.26
N PRO A 1084 -16.05 -72.57 -3.90
CA PRO A 1084 -14.92 -72.05 -3.12
C PRO A 1084 -13.97 -73.13 -2.60
N THR A 1085 -12.70 -72.77 -2.37
CA THR A 1085 -11.81 -73.44 -1.41
C THR A 1085 -10.89 -72.43 -0.72
N GLU A 1086 -11.22 -72.18 0.54
CA GLU A 1086 -10.41 -71.97 1.74
C GLU A 1086 -9.03 -71.29 1.70
N ASP A 1087 -8.98 -70.24 2.55
CA ASP A 1087 -7.95 -69.86 3.52
C ASP A 1087 -6.96 -68.69 3.26
N LYS A 1088 -7.21 -67.65 4.09
CA LYS A 1088 -6.37 -66.55 4.62
C LYS A 1088 -6.32 -65.20 3.89
N GLN A 1089 -7.20 -64.30 4.36
CA GLN A 1089 -7.13 -62.84 4.26
C GLN A 1089 -6.07 -62.22 5.20
N PRO A 1090 -5.61 -60.99 4.90
CA PRO A 1090 -6.09 -59.83 5.65
C PRO A 1090 -6.77 -58.78 4.76
N GLU A 1091 -7.85 -58.21 5.29
CA GLU A 1091 -8.76 -57.26 4.65
C GLU A 1091 -8.13 -55.88 4.43
N ALA A 1092 -8.23 -55.38 3.19
CA ALA A 1092 -8.29 -53.95 2.89
C ALA A 1092 -9.77 -53.63 2.65
N VAL A 1093 -10.43 -52.97 3.60
CA VAL A 1093 -11.82 -52.53 3.40
C VAL A 1093 -11.81 -51.21 2.64
N ALA A 1094 -12.37 -51.26 1.43
CA ALA A 1094 -12.85 -50.08 0.73
C ALA A 1094 -14.16 -49.65 1.40
N VAL A 1095 -14.18 -48.46 1.98
CA VAL A 1095 -15.41 -47.84 2.50
C VAL A 1095 -16.01 -46.99 1.39
N ALA A 1096 -17.15 -47.46 0.88
CA ALA A 1096 -18.05 -46.71 0.03
C ALA A 1096 -18.61 -45.50 0.80
N MET A 1097 -18.43 -44.30 0.24
CA MET A 1097 -19.17 -43.12 0.64
C MET A 1097 -20.57 -43.19 0.03
N ALA A 1098 -21.55 -43.59 0.84
CA ALA A 1098 -22.95 -43.30 0.60
C ALA A 1098 -23.22 -41.93 1.25
N PHE A 1099 -23.55 -40.94 0.42
CA PHE A 1099 -24.13 -39.68 0.85
C PHE A 1099 -25.63 -39.91 1.08
N ASP A 1100 -26.04 -39.74 2.34
CA ASP A 1100 -27.39 -39.34 2.76
C ASP A 1100 -27.21 -38.38 3.96
#